data_AF-A0A3N1GES6-F1
#
_entry.id   AF-A0A3N1GES6-F1
#
_cell.length_a   1.000
_cell.length_b   1.000
_cell.length_c   1.000
_cell.angle_alpha   90.00
_cell.angle_beta   90.00
_cell.angle_gamma   90.00
#
_symmetry.space_group_name_H-M   'P 1'
#
loop_
_entity.id
_entity.type
_entity.pdbx_description
1 polymer ?
#
loop_
_entity_poly.entity_id
_entity_poly.type
_entity_poly.pdbx_seq_one_letter_code
_entity_poly.pdbx_strand_id
1 'polypeptide(L)'
;MTIASATLLYSAHPTIARAEAVLTAGSPRTGVLDEIRAETDRAHAFVLAGNYQAAVPVYQAVRNRIFRLLAPGGPRGIGDRYAAPHDLAHLKEMVRASATLLADLVPGIPDPPVIQAELDPGSVREFAEGARAVPQAGTDKTRRFADVAALGQFAFDNGDYETAVKHLTAAAELAGDDRSARAGLLLNAGAAYVQLGSLDRAERMLGSALEGFQGARDELGAAQAAHNLAVVSAARGDVAKADGAFKETDERSRVAAGTAGIALDVVRSLGRAGNGRNTGPSMVAERVAGELDRKATSVDVQQTLGQGAQLIVRDPLVATAWSSRALGGTIERADRSVTYSAGVLIGAEIRTVSWQKAKTPTVESLLSAGYESRLAAKSHADLRAVVLTGADLSVQLAHLFYYVIPVGLAEAYAGLGDWAAARTWLYRAADYPYLNAELEAPALWLRIAQTHLGEGDALYKADEFAKALAAYGGIVATDGTSGDAAVFTHAALTATGALVTTLLADPAALPDGLDAGLGAVALDIAARVRQLVANLDWFGVPAAFVPPFTFDYLQNAARFLGQQAQAAERDYIQFMERYDSGKLTRLQLHQAAAASAADEAVAKQQAVAAQAEVTLANTAQLLANTRKANADAARSAYHTMANEQIRLETEMAWYGSQNSWELNNPIPGDGRDIHEVIAADRNRLGQISRDYELLRMQQTANELGIAATQAGNQVALSQARAQAAVLSSQAATLRRQQAQQLAAAFESSALTPEVWRALADFMQQQAQRYLYWATRVARLMERAYEFDFDATVDRIRLDYSAGAAAGMLGSDQLLADIDYFTYDRITRTTHKMLRASHRVSLAEQFPFAFATGFRRTGEIQFNTLLSDLERSYPGSFNHRVQSVEVTLIGLVPSGGLRGTLTNSGVSQYRSLSGDTKWRLQDIDTMLLSAYTRNDAMMFRPRPELLGVFEGVGMASGWTLRFPPEINDVDFRFIVDVQVTFHYEAQFDRALAADVAARPLPAEALRATTSFSLGNDFPDRFYLWQHSGTATVTIGPEHLPHQNLDPRVRSVSVQLLGAGTNPPPVPLTITAPGGAGAAVTPDAAGRVPSGDPALAALAAAPVGGQWVLATTAGPGDRAGVENILLFIEYDFTPRGAA
;
A
#
# COMPACT_ATOMS: atom_id res chain seq x y z
N MET A 1 -7.53 -1.03 -1.83
CA MET A 1 -6.71 -0.38 -2.88
C MET A 1 -7.66 0.40 -3.78
N THR A 2 -7.45 1.71 -3.97
CA THR A 2 -8.34 2.53 -4.82
C THR A 2 -8.10 2.21 -6.31
N ILE A 3 -9.06 2.51 -7.18
CA ILE A 3 -8.88 2.36 -8.64
C ILE A 3 -7.67 3.16 -9.11
N ALA A 4 -7.36 4.31 -8.50
CA ALA A 4 -6.16 5.09 -8.80
C ALA A 4 -4.86 4.38 -8.42
N SER A 5 -4.77 3.80 -7.22
CA SER A 5 -3.63 2.97 -6.81
C SER A 5 -3.51 1.73 -7.69
N ALA A 6 -4.63 1.11 -8.05
CA ALA A 6 -4.65 0.03 -9.02
C ALA A 6 -4.14 0.53 -10.37
N THR A 7 -4.65 1.61 -10.95
CA THR A 7 -4.17 2.17 -12.24
C THR A 7 -2.69 2.54 -12.22
N LEU A 8 -2.17 3.10 -11.11
CA LEU A 8 -0.76 3.46 -10.93
C LEU A 8 0.15 2.23 -10.74
N LEU A 9 -0.32 1.19 -10.03
CA LEU A 9 0.42 -0.06 -9.86
C LEU A 9 0.19 -1.04 -11.03
N TYR A 10 -0.89 -0.88 -11.80
CA TYR A 10 -1.29 -1.72 -12.94
C TYR A 10 -0.70 -1.20 -14.26
N SER A 11 -0.51 0.12 -14.41
CA SER A 11 0.39 0.69 -15.43
C SER A 11 1.85 0.29 -15.19
N ALA A 12 2.19 -0.04 -13.93
CA ALA A 12 3.50 -0.51 -13.51
C ALA A 12 3.66 -2.05 -13.43
N HIS A 13 2.58 -2.83 -13.58
CA HIS A 13 2.64 -4.29 -13.44
C HIS A 13 2.94 -5.01 -14.77
N PRO A 14 4.01 -5.81 -14.83
CA PRO A 14 4.23 -6.72 -15.94
C PRO A 14 3.22 -7.88 -15.89
N THR A 15 2.41 -8.04 -16.94
CA THR A 15 1.66 -9.29 -17.16
C THR A 15 2.59 -10.39 -17.65
N ILE A 16 2.43 -11.59 -17.10
CA ILE A 16 3.20 -12.76 -17.53
C ILE A 16 2.44 -13.44 -18.68
N ALA A 17 3.06 -13.51 -19.87
CA ALA A 17 2.73 -14.53 -20.86
C ALA A 17 3.81 -15.63 -20.80
N ARG A 18 3.39 -16.89 -20.66
CA ARG A 18 4.28 -18.05 -20.79
C ARG A 18 4.67 -18.23 -22.27
N ALA A 19 5.78 -17.62 -22.66
CA ALA A 19 6.50 -18.00 -23.88
C ALA A 19 8.00 -17.80 -23.62
N GLU A 20 8.65 -18.83 -23.07
CA GLU A 20 10.11 -18.87 -22.98
C GLU A 20 10.68 -19.32 -24.33
N ALA A 21 11.39 -18.42 -25.02
CA ALA A 21 12.60 -18.81 -25.74
C ALA A 21 13.77 -18.56 -24.78
N VAL A 22 14.40 -19.64 -24.32
CA VAL A 22 15.49 -19.61 -23.36
C VAL A 22 16.68 -18.84 -23.94
N LEU A 23 16.87 -17.59 -23.51
CA LEU A 23 18.16 -16.91 -23.57
C LEU A 23 18.96 -17.42 -22.37
N THR A 24 19.92 -18.30 -22.62
CA THR A 24 20.77 -18.88 -21.57
C THR A 24 21.69 -17.79 -20.99
N ALA A 25 21.69 -17.66 -19.66
CA ALA A 25 22.52 -16.70 -18.93
C ALA A 25 24.01 -16.95 -19.19
N GLY A 26 24.68 -16.00 -19.87
CA GLY A 26 26.11 -16.06 -20.17
C GLY A 26 27.02 -15.34 -19.15
N SER A 27 26.47 -14.56 -18.19
CA SER A 27 27.25 -13.70 -17.29
C SER A 27 26.69 -13.67 -15.85
N PRO A 28 27.54 -13.69 -14.79
CA PRO A 28 27.11 -13.51 -13.39
C PRO A 28 26.34 -12.20 -13.12
N ARG A 29 26.39 -11.22 -14.04
CA ARG A 29 25.74 -9.91 -13.93
C ARG A 29 24.25 -9.93 -14.27
N THR A 30 23.78 -10.87 -15.09
CA THR A 30 22.38 -10.91 -15.54
C THR A 30 21.45 -11.67 -14.58
N GLY A 31 21.99 -12.50 -13.67
CA GLY A 31 21.21 -13.21 -12.64
C GLY A 31 20.50 -12.28 -11.64
N VAL A 32 20.99 -11.05 -11.46
CA VAL A 32 20.37 -10.03 -10.61
C VAL A 32 18.99 -9.57 -11.12
N LEU A 33 18.73 -9.71 -12.43
CA LEU A 33 17.48 -9.29 -13.06
C LEU A 33 16.31 -10.16 -12.60
N ASP A 34 16.50 -11.48 -12.53
CA ASP A 34 15.48 -12.41 -12.03
C ASP A 34 15.16 -12.17 -10.56
N GLU A 35 16.16 -11.80 -9.76
CA GLU A 35 15.97 -11.46 -8.36
C GLU A 35 15.22 -10.13 -8.18
N ILE A 36 15.61 -9.08 -8.93
CA ILE A 36 14.91 -7.78 -8.94
C ILE A 36 13.43 -7.99 -9.31
N ARG A 37 13.15 -8.81 -10.32
CA ARG A 37 11.79 -9.17 -10.72
C ARG A 37 11.03 -9.84 -9.58
N ALA A 38 11.56 -10.94 -9.04
CA ALA A 38 10.90 -11.73 -8.00
C ALA A 38 10.64 -10.94 -6.71
N GLU A 39 11.59 -10.09 -6.28
CA GLU A 39 11.44 -9.25 -5.09
C GLU A 39 10.45 -8.10 -5.34
N THR A 40 10.43 -7.53 -6.55
CA THR A 40 9.43 -6.52 -6.94
C THR A 40 8.02 -7.12 -6.89
N ASP A 41 7.82 -8.29 -7.50
CA ASP A 41 6.52 -8.99 -7.49
C ASP A 41 6.07 -9.33 -6.06
N ARG A 42 7.01 -9.76 -5.21
CA ARG A 42 6.77 -10.02 -3.79
C ARG A 42 6.35 -8.73 -3.04
N ALA A 43 7.00 -7.61 -3.30
CA ALA A 43 6.66 -6.33 -2.66
C ALA A 43 5.25 -5.88 -3.04
N HIS A 44 4.89 -5.97 -4.32
CA HIS A 44 3.54 -5.66 -4.81
C HIS A 44 2.50 -6.60 -4.20
N ALA A 45 2.78 -7.89 -4.11
CA ALA A 45 1.90 -8.85 -3.45
C ALA A 45 1.66 -8.49 -1.97
N PHE A 46 2.65 -7.97 -1.26
CA PHE A 46 2.47 -7.51 0.12
C PHE A 46 1.56 -6.27 0.19
N VAL A 47 1.73 -5.28 -0.68
CA VAL A 47 0.85 -4.09 -0.74
C VAL A 47 -0.59 -4.51 -1.08
N LEU A 48 -0.77 -5.40 -2.06
CA LEU A 48 -2.08 -5.93 -2.46
C LEU A 48 -2.75 -6.74 -1.35
N ALA A 49 -1.97 -7.44 -0.53
CA ALA A 49 -2.44 -8.17 0.64
C ALA A 49 -2.65 -7.28 1.88
N GLY A 50 -2.39 -5.97 1.79
CA GLY A 50 -2.48 -5.05 2.94
C GLY A 50 -1.35 -5.21 3.98
N ASN A 51 -0.31 -5.99 3.68
CA ASN A 51 0.83 -6.19 4.57
C ASN A 51 1.92 -5.12 4.32
N TYR A 52 1.60 -3.88 4.65
CA TYR A 52 2.46 -2.74 4.37
C TYR A 52 3.78 -2.76 5.15
N GLN A 53 3.78 -3.30 6.37
CA GLN A 53 5.00 -3.44 7.18
C GLN A 53 6.05 -4.35 6.50
N ALA A 54 5.61 -5.42 5.85
CA ALA A 54 6.51 -6.29 5.09
C ALA A 54 6.91 -5.71 3.72
N ALA A 55 6.07 -4.86 3.12
CA ALA A 55 6.32 -4.28 1.80
C ALA A 55 7.48 -3.26 1.79
N VAL A 56 7.53 -2.34 2.76
CA VAL A 56 8.54 -1.27 2.83
C VAL A 56 9.99 -1.78 2.73
N PRO A 57 10.45 -2.73 3.56
CA PRO A 57 11.85 -3.20 3.50
C PRO A 57 12.17 -3.92 2.18
N VAL A 58 11.20 -4.60 1.57
CA VAL A 58 11.41 -5.27 0.27
C VAL A 58 11.57 -4.25 -0.84
N TYR A 59 10.72 -3.21 -0.90
CA TYR A 59 10.91 -2.12 -1.87
C TYR A 59 12.25 -1.39 -1.71
N GLN A 60 12.69 -1.16 -0.47
CA GLN A 60 14.01 -0.57 -0.20
C GLN A 60 15.16 -1.49 -0.65
N ALA A 61 15.05 -2.80 -0.40
CA ALA A 61 16.04 -3.78 -0.85
C ALA A 61 16.16 -3.84 -2.38
N VAL A 62 15.04 -3.87 -3.10
CA VAL A 62 15.02 -3.81 -4.57
C VAL A 62 15.69 -2.53 -5.06
N ARG A 63 15.35 -1.39 -4.48
CA ARG A 63 15.92 -0.09 -4.85
C ARG A 63 17.44 -0.05 -4.64
N ASN A 64 17.93 -0.58 -3.52
CA ASN A 64 19.35 -0.71 -3.26
C ASN A 64 20.04 -1.64 -4.25
N ARG A 65 19.41 -2.75 -4.61
CA ARG A 65 19.95 -3.71 -5.57
C ARG A 65 20.06 -3.11 -6.97
N ILE A 66 19.05 -2.34 -7.41
CA ILE A 66 19.11 -1.58 -8.67
C ILE A 66 20.22 -0.52 -8.62
N PHE A 67 20.36 0.23 -7.53
CA PHE A 67 21.40 1.26 -7.40
C PHE A 67 22.83 0.68 -7.46
N ARG A 68 23.05 -0.53 -6.90
CA ARG A 68 24.36 -1.23 -6.96
C ARG A 68 24.82 -1.53 -8.40
N LEU A 69 23.92 -1.52 -9.38
CA LEU A 69 24.25 -1.75 -10.80
C LEU A 69 25.07 -0.59 -11.41
N LEU A 70 25.13 0.57 -10.76
CA LEU A 70 25.91 1.73 -11.19
C LEU A 70 27.43 1.58 -10.99
N ALA A 71 27.90 0.57 -10.25
CA ALA A 71 29.33 0.39 -9.95
C ALA A 71 30.00 -0.65 -10.89
N PRO A 72 31.09 -0.32 -11.60
CA PRO A 72 31.81 -1.28 -12.44
C PRO A 72 32.50 -2.34 -11.57
N GLY A 73 31.96 -3.57 -11.55
CA GLY A 73 32.55 -4.71 -10.83
C GLY A 73 31.57 -5.61 -10.06
N GLY A 74 30.31 -5.19 -9.85
CA GLY A 74 29.37 -6.00 -9.06
C GLY A 74 29.76 -6.15 -7.58
N PRO A 75 28.99 -6.90 -6.79
CA PRO A 75 28.62 -6.56 -5.42
C PRO A 75 29.74 -6.77 -4.40
N ARG A 76 30.44 -5.72 -3.98
CA ARG A 76 31.20 -5.75 -2.72
C ARG A 76 31.03 -4.44 -1.94
N GLY A 77 30.45 -4.54 -0.75
CA GLY A 77 30.55 -3.52 0.30
C GLY A 77 29.28 -2.73 0.69
N ILE A 78 28.21 -2.74 -0.10
CA ILE A 78 26.95 -2.04 0.23
C ILE A 78 25.96 -3.06 0.84
N GLY A 79 25.61 -2.90 2.12
CA GLY A 79 24.62 -3.76 2.80
C GLY A 79 23.17 -3.40 2.47
N ASP A 80 22.21 -4.23 2.88
CA ASP A 80 20.78 -4.03 2.59
C ASP A 80 20.15 -2.86 3.37
N ARG A 81 20.86 -2.34 4.38
CA ARG A 81 20.48 -1.15 5.16
C ARG A 81 20.92 0.18 4.54
N TYR A 82 21.57 0.15 3.38
CA TYR A 82 21.91 1.38 2.65
C TYR A 82 20.62 2.09 2.20
N ALA A 83 20.62 3.41 2.11
CA ALA A 83 19.50 4.16 1.55
C ALA A 83 19.94 4.75 0.22
N ALA A 84 19.55 4.11 -0.89
CA ALA A 84 19.92 4.61 -2.22
C ALA A 84 19.44 6.07 -2.41
N PRO A 85 20.31 6.99 -2.88
CA PRO A 85 19.91 8.36 -3.16
C PRO A 85 18.86 8.41 -4.29
N HIS A 86 17.97 9.41 -4.25
CA HIS A 86 16.94 9.64 -5.27
C HIS A 86 17.26 10.92 -6.06
N ASP A 87 18.45 10.96 -6.65
CA ASP A 87 18.94 12.12 -7.39
C ASP A 87 18.93 11.83 -8.89
N LEU A 88 18.14 12.62 -9.63
CA LEU A 88 17.94 12.52 -11.07
C LEU A 88 19.23 12.73 -11.87
N ALA A 89 20.28 13.33 -11.30
CA ALA A 89 21.59 13.41 -11.94
C ALA A 89 22.14 12.02 -12.34
N HIS A 90 21.74 10.97 -11.61
CA HIS A 90 22.18 9.59 -11.84
C HIS A 90 21.31 8.84 -12.86
N LEU A 91 20.25 9.45 -13.41
CA LEU A 91 19.34 8.79 -14.34
C LEU A 91 20.09 8.28 -15.58
N LYS A 92 20.94 9.13 -16.19
CA LYS A 92 21.71 8.76 -17.39
C LYS A 92 22.70 7.63 -17.11
N GLU A 93 23.31 7.61 -15.93
CA GLU A 93 24.21 6.54 -15.51
C GLU A 93 23.46 5.22 -15.27
N MET A 94 22.22 5.28 -14.78
CA MET A 94 21.37 4.09 -14.63
C MET A 94 20.97 3.51 -15.99
N VAL A 95 20.64 4.36 -16.97
CA VAL A 95 20.38 3.93 -18.34
C VAL A 95 21.63 3.37 -19.01
N ARG A 96 22.82 3.90 -18.69
CA ARG A 96 24.09 3.35 -19.15
C ARG A 96 24.35 1.95 -18.58
N ALA A 97 24.06 1.73 -17.30
CA ALA A 97 24.11 0.39 -16.69
C ALA A 97 23.12 -0.59 -17.35
N SER A 98 21.90 -0.13 -17.67
CA SER A 98 20.92 -0.89 -18.47
C SER A 98 21.46 -1.29 -19.84
N ALA A 99 22.22 -0.42 -20.50
CA ALA A 99 22.85 -0.72 -21.79
C ALA A 99 23.85 -1.88 -21.70
N THR A 100 24.65 -1.90 -20.63
CA THR A 100 25.62 -2.97 -20.39
C THR A 100 24.92 -4.29 -20.09
N LEU A 101 23.86 -4.28 -19.27
CA LEU A 101 23.07 -5.49 -18.98
C LEU A 101 22.38 -6.06 -20.22
N LEU A 102 21.86 -5.18 -21.09
CA LEU A 102 21.23 -5.61 -22.35
C LEU A 102 22.24 -6.27 -23.30
N ALA A 103 23.49 -5.78 -23.34
CA ALA A 103 24.55 -6.40 -24.13
C ALA A 103 24.96 -7.79 -23.59
N ASP A 104 24.91 -8.00 -22.27
CA ASP A 104 25.26 -9.26 -21.61
C ASP A 104 24.19 -10.38 -21.75
N LEU A 105 23.00 -10.08 -22.31
CA LEU A 105 21.88 -11.03 -22.46
C LEU A 105 21.90 -11.85 -23.77
N VAL A 106 22.88 -11.64 -24.65
CA VAL A 106 22.98 -12.32 -25.96
C VAL A 106 23.63 -13.71 -25.81
N PRO A 107 23.11 -14.78 -26.46
CA PRO A 107 23.61 -16.14 -26.27
C PRO A 107 24.98 -16.37 -26.95
N GLY A 108 25.98 -16.73 -26.15
CA GLY A 108 27.37 -17.00 -26.52
C GLY A 108 28.29 -16.85 -25.31
N ILE A 109 29.55 -17.32 -25.37
CA ILE A 109 30.55 -16.93 -24.37
C ILE A 109 30.78 -15.42 -24.57
N PRO A 110 30.47 -14.55 -23.59
CA PRO A 110 30.74 -13.13 -23.74
C PRO A 110 32.27 -12.94 -23.75
N ASP A 111 32.82 -12.47 -24.87
CA ASP A 111 34.09 -11.74 -24.78
C ASP A 111 33.83 -10.51 -23.89
N PRO A 112 34.77 -10.14 -23.00
CA PRO A 112 34.56 -9.02 -22.10
C PRO A 112 34.16 -7.78 -22.92
N PRO A 113 33.13 -7.02 -22.49
CA PRO A 113 32.68 -5.88 -23.25
C PRO A 113 33.85 -4.91 -23.46
N VAL A 114 34.09 -4.52 -24.72
CA VAL A 114 34.83 -3.31 -25.05
C VAL A 114 34.00 -2.16 -24.50
N ILE A 115 34.19 -1.84 -23.21
CA ILE A 115 33.56 -0.69 -22.59
C ILE A 115 34.34 0.54 -23.06
N GLN A 116 33.80 1.19 -24.09
CA GLN A 116 33.93 2.64 -24.24
C GLN A 116 33.19 3.29 -23.07
N ALA A 117 33.92 3.66 -22.03
CA ALA A 117 33.49 4.66 -21.08
C ALA A 117 34.32 5.92 -21.34
N GLU A 118 33.76 6.87 -22.09
CA GLU A 118 34.10 8.28 -21.85
C GLU A 118 33.43 8.68 -20.53
N LEU A 119 34.05 8.26 -19.41
CA LEU A 119 33.82 8.86 -18.12
C LEU A 119 34.70 10.10 -18.04
N ASP A 120 34.11 11.29 -17.91
CA ASP A 120 34.85 12.48 -17.53
C ASP A 120 35.50 12.23 -16.16
N PRO A 121 36.85 12.16 -16.07
CA PRO A 121 37.55 11.88 -14.82
C PRO A 121 37.26 12.90 -13.71
N GLY A 122 36.72 14.08 -14.05
CA GLY A 122 36.23 15.07 -13.08
C GLY A 122 35.07 14.56 -12.23
N SER A 123 34.14 13.82 -12.83
CA SER A 123 32.92 13.32 -12.16
C SER A 123 33.17 12.11 -11.23
N VAL A 124 34.27 11.38 -11.43
CA VAL A 124 34.69 10.26 -10.56
C VAL A 124 35.51 10.76 -9.35
N ARG A 125 36.05 11.98 -9.41
CA ARG A 125 36.89 12.54 -8.35
C ARG A 125 36.09 12.82 -7.07
N GLU A 126 34.86 13.33 -7.20
CA GLU A 126 33.95 13.52 -6.06
C GLU A 126 33.46 12.18 -5.48
N PHE A 127 33.32 11.13 -6.31
CA PHE A 127 32.99 9.78 -5.84
C PHE A 127 34.14 9.07 -5.10
N ALA A 128 35.39 9.47 -5.32
CA ALA A 128 36.55 8.90 -4.62
C ALA A 128 36.89 9.63 -3.31
N GLU A 129 36.49 10.88 -3.14
CA GLU A 129 36.87 11.71 -1.99
C GLU A 129 36.07 11.38 -0.70
N GLY A 130 34.88 10.79 -0.82
CA GLY A 130 34.14 10.26 0.34
C GLY A 130 34.63 8.89 0.86
N ALA A 131 35.49 8.19 0.12
CA ALA A 131 35.90 6.81 0.42
C ALA A 131 37.41 6.64 0.70
N ARG A 132 38.18 7.73 0.85
CA ARG A 132 39.63 7.67 1.08
C ARG A 132 40.04 8.23 2.45
N ALA A 133 40.00 7.37 3.46
CA ALA A 133 40.91 7.47 4.60
C ALA A 133 41.86 6.27 4.58
N VAL A 134 43.16 6.56 4.53
CA VAL A 134 44.37 5.70 4.62
C VAL A 134 45.21 5.73 3.33
N PRO A 135 46.41 6.36 3.36
CA PRO A 135 47.41 6.28 2.31
C PRO A 135 48.35 5.09 2.52
N GLN A 136 48.89 4.51 1.43
CA GLN A 136 50.25 3.95 1.24
C GLN A 136 50.29 3.09 -0.04
N ALA A 137 51.38 2.87 -0.77
CA ALA A 137 52.75 3.40 -0.79
C ALA A 137 53.33 3.08 -2.20
N GLY A 138 54.19 3.95 -2.72
CA GLY A 138 54.95 3.73 -3.96
C GLY A 138 55.74 5.00 -4.26
N THR A 139 57.05 4.90 -4.42
CA THR A 139 57.97 6.05 -4.44
C THR A 139 57.61 7.05 -5.56
N ASP A 140 57.86 8.34 -5.34
CA ASP A 140 57.54 9.43 -6.28
C ASP A 140 58.14 9.26 -7.70
N LYS A 141 59.10 8.33 -7.88
CA LYS A 141 59.67 7.99 -9.18
C LYS A 141 58.78 7.06 -10.00
N THR A 142 58.09 6.09 -9.38
CA THR A 142 57.19 5.16 -10.09
C THR A 142 55.86 5.82 -10.47
N ARG A 143 55.37 6.77 -9.64
CA ARG A 143 54.13 7.52 -9.93
C ARG A 143 54.15 8.30 -11.24
N ARG A 144 55.31 8.79 -11.70
CA ARG A 144 55.39 9.73 -12.84
C ARG A 144 54.96 9.14 -14.18
N PHE A 145 55.15 7.83 -14.38
CA PHE A 145 54.68 7.14 -15.59
C PHE A 145 53.57 6.13 -15.29
N ALA A 146 53.34 5.75 -14.03
CA ALA A 146 52.38 4.72 -13.65
C ALA A 146 50.95 5.01 -14.12
N ASP A 147 50.48 6.25 -13.97
CA ASP A 147 49.13 6.62 -14.38
C ASP A 147 48.97 6.56 -15.91
N VAL A 148 49.97 7.05 -16.65
CA VAL A 148 49.98 7.02 -18.13
C VAL A 148 50.15 5.59 -18.66
N ALA A 149 50.97 4.78 -17.99
CA ALA A 149 51.18 3.37 -18.30
C ALA A 149 49.92 2.53 -18.06
N ALA A 150 49.22 2.78 -16.96
CA ALA A 150 47.95 2.13 -16.66
C ALA A 150 46.87 2.51 -17.68
N LEU A 151 46.82 3.78 -18.13
CA LEU A 151 45.94 4.21 -19.23
C LEU A 151 46.28 3.52 -20.55
N GLY A 152 47.58 3.39 -20.87
CA GLY A 152 48.04 2.70 -22.06
C GLY A 152 47.75 1.20 -22.03
N GLN A 153 47.91 0.55 -20.87
CA GLN A 153 47.58 -0.85 -20.68
C GLN A 153 46.07 -1.10 -20.71
N PHE A 154 45.29 -0.19 -20.14
CA PHE A 154 43.83 -0.22 -20.21
C PHE A 154 43.35 -0.07 -21.66
N ALA A 155 43.92 0.88 -22.42
CA ALA A 155 43.61 1.02 -23.85
C ALA A 155 44.03 -0.23 -24.65
N PHE A 156 45.16 -0.85 -24.31
CA PHE A 156 45.61 -2.11 -24.91
C PHE A 156 44.61 -3.22 -24.67
N ASP A 157 44.21 -3.43 -23.42
CA ASP A 157 43.30 -4.52 -23.03
C ASP A 157 41.87 -4.30 -23.55
N ASN A 158 41.49 -3.06 -23.84
CA ASN A 158 40.22 -2.70 -24.50
C ASN A 158 40.27 -2.71 -26.03
N GLY A 159 41.43 -3.04 -26.63
CA GLY A 159 41.58 -3.15 -28.09
C GLY A 159 41.70 -1.82 -28.84
N ASP A 160 41.81 -0.68 -28.14
CA ASP A 160 42.15 0.62 -28.74
C ASP A 160 43.67 0.76 -28.82
N TYR A 161 44.24 0.03 -29.78
CA TYR A 161 45.67 -0.13 -29.90
C TYR A 161 46.39 1.16 -30.35
N GLU A 162 45.71 2.11 -31.01
CA GLU A 162 46.30 3.41 -31.37
C GLU A 162 46.52 4.28 -30.14
N THR A 163 45.50 4.38 -29.28
CA THR A 163 45.58 5.09 -28.00
C THR A 163 46.52 4.38 -27.03
N ALA A 164 46.51 3.04 -27.03
CA ALA A 164 47.44 2.22 -26.25
C ALA A 164 48.89 2.53 -26.61
N VAL A 165 49.22 2.51 -27.90
CA VAL A 165 50.54 2.89 -28.40
C VAL A 165 50.92 4.28 -27.91
N LYS A 166 50.04 5.28 -28.09
CA LYS A 166 50.33 6.68 -27.72
C LYS A 166 50.67 6.82 -26.24
N HIS A 167 49.89 6.20 -25.36
CA HIS A 167 50.12 6.30 -23.92
C HIS A 167 51.26 5.41 -23.43
N LEU A 168 51.44 4.20 -23.98
CA LEU A 168 52.54 3.31 -23.60
C LEU A 168 53.90 3.87 -24.05
N THR A 169 54.00 4.50 -25.22
CA THR A 169 55.24 5.18 -25.64
C THR A 169 55.51 6.44 -24.82
N ALA A 170 54.48 7.25 -24.52
CA ALA A 170 54.62 8.41 -23.63
C ALA A 170 55.02 8.00 -22.20
N ALA A 171 54.46 6.89 -21.69
CA ALA A 171 54.86 6.33 -20.40
C ALA A 171 56.30 5.81 -20.43
N ALA A 172 56.73 5.19 -21.54
CA ALA A 172 58.11 4.73 -21.72
C ALA A 172 59.11 5.91 -21.75
N GLU A 173 58.72 7.05 -22.30
CA GLU A 173 59.51 8.29 -22.25
C GLU A 173 59.60 8.85 -20.82
N LEU A 174 58.49 8.85 -20.08
CA LEU A 174 58.43 9.29 -18.69
C LEU A 174 59.17 8.38 -17.71
N ALA A 175 59.30 7.08 -18.02
CA ALA A 175 60.09 6.13 -17.23
C ALA A 175 61.60 6.44 -17.23
N GLY A 176 62.08 7.23 -18.19
CA GLY A 176 63.44 7.79 -18.20
C GLY A 176 64.55 6.73 -18.14
N ASP A 177 65.35 6.80 -17.07
CA ASP A 177 66.52 5.93 -16.84
C ASP A 177 66.18 4.54 -16.26
N ASP A 178 64.92 4.28 -15.90
CA ASP A 178 64.48 2.95 -15.47
C ASP A 178 64.38 2.01 -16.68
N ARG A 179 65.51 1.36 -17.00
CA ARG A 179 65.66 0.53 -18.19
C ARG A 179 64.70 -0.65 -18.24
N SER A 180 64.34 -1.25 -17.10
CA SER A 180 63.44 -2.41 -17.06
C SER A 180 61.97 -1.99 -17.23
N ALA A 181 61.55 -0.90 -16.56
CA ALA A 181 60.20 -0.36 -16.73
C ALA A 181 59.98 0.17 -18.17
N ARG A 182 60.95 0.92 -18.70
CA ARG A 182 60.91 1.42 -20.08
C ARG A 182 60.86 0.28 -21.11
N ALA A 183 61.66 -0.77 -20.92
CA ALA A 183 61.62 -1.95 -21.80
C ALA A 183 60.26 -2.67 -21.75
N GLY A 184 59.66 -2.82 -20.57
CA GLY A 184 58.31 -3.38 -20.41
C GLY A 184 57.22 -2.57 -21.10
N LEU A 185 57.28 -1.25 -21.02
CA LEU A 185 56.32 -0.37 -21.68
C LEU A 185 56.46 -0.41 -23.21
N LEU A 186 57.70 -0.44 -23.72
CA LEU A 186 57.97 -0.59 -25.16
C LEU A 186 57.57 -1.97 -25.68
N LEU A 187 57.69 -3.02 -24.88
CA LEU A 187 57.20 -4.35 -25.21
C LEU A 187 55.68 -4.33 -25.45
N ASN A 188 54.93 -3.72 -24.53
CA ASN A 188 53.48 -3.62 -24.64
C ASN A 188 53.06 -2.71 -25.81
N ALA A 189 53.75 -1.59 -26.04
CA ALA A 189 53.51 -0.74 -27.22
C ALA A 189 53.80 -1.49 -28.53
N GLY A 190 54.86 -2.30 -28.54
CA GLY A 190 55.20 -3.19 -29.64
C GLY A 190 54.11 -4.21 -29.92
N ALA A 191 53.59 -4.89 -28.90
CA ALA A 191 52.46 -5.80 -29.03
C ALA A 191 51.19 -5.09 -29.55
N ALA A 192 50.95 -3.83 -29.18
CA ALA A 192 49.80 -3.08 -29.69
C ALA A 192 49.96 -2.75 -31.17
N TYR A 193 51.17 -2.40 -31.62
CA TYR A 193 51.46 -2.23 -33.04
C TYR A 193 51.30 -3.52 -33.85
N VAL A 194 51.56 -4.69 -33.26
CA VAL A 194 51.28 -5.99 -33.91
C VAL A 194 49.78 -6.12 -34.13
N GLN A 195 48.96 -5.82 -33.12
CA GLN A 195 47.49 -5.89 -33.22
C GLN A 195 46.89 -4.86 -34.18
N LEU A 196 47.55 -3.70 -34.38
CA LEU A 196 47.23 -2.74 -35.44
C LEU A 196 47.61 -3.20 -36.84
N GLY A 197 48.39 -4.28 -36.98
CA GLY A 197 48.97 -4.71 -38.26
C GLY A 197 50.13 -3.83 -38.74
N SER A 198 50.64 -2.92 -37.91
CA SER A 198 51.77 -2.04 -38.21
C SER A 198 53.10 -2.74 -37.88
N LEU A 199 53.40 -3.82 -38.60
CA LEU A 199 54.47 -4.76 -38.28
C LEU A 199 55.88 -4.13 -38.26
N ASP A 200 56.15 -3.14 -39.12
CA ASP A 200 57.43 -2.41 -39.15
C ASP A 200 57.64 -1.48 -37.93
N ARG A 201 56.55 -1.02 -37.30
CA ARG A 201 56.61 -0.23 -36.06
C ARG A 201 56.70 -1.15 -34.85
N ALA A 202 55.97 -2.26 -34.88
CA ALA A 202 56.06 -3.32 -33.87
C ALA A 202 57.49 -3.84 -33.73
N GLU A 203 58.13 -4.20 -34.84
CA GLU A 203 59.50 -4.72 -34.83
C GLU A 203 60.50 -3.74 -34.20
N ARG A 204 60.37 -2.44 -34.48
CA ARG A 204 61.23 -1.40 -33.87
C ARG A 204 61.04 -1.26 -32.37
N MET A 205 59.78 -1.24 -31.90
CA MET A 205 59.49 -1.10 -30.47
C MET A 205 59.90 -2.36 -29.70
N LEU A 206 59.61 -3.54 -30.24
CA LEU A 206 59.98 -4.82 -29.62
C LEU A 206 61.49 -5.07 -29.65
N GLY A 207 62.19 -4.66 -30.71
CA GLY A 207 63.66 -4.66 -30.76
C GLY A 207 64.28 -3.75 -29.70
N SER A 208 63.72 -2.55 -29.53
CA SER A 208 64.14 -1.62 -28.47
C SER A 208 63.86 -2.17 -27.06
N ALA A 209 62.74 -2.87 -26.87
CA ALA A 209 62.43 -3.56 -25.63
C ALA A 209 63.41 -4.71 -25.34
N LEU A 210 63.75 -5.50 -26.34
CA LEU A 210 64.73 -6.59 -26.25
C LEU A 210 66.11 -6.08 -25.80
N GLU A 211 66.62 -5.03 -26.46
CA GLU A 211 67.87 -4.38 -26.08
C GLU A 211 67.81 -3.79 -24.66
N GLY A 212 66.68 -3.17 -24.30
CA GLY A 212 66.43 -2.62 -22.97
C GLY A 212 66.47 -3.67 -21.86
N PHE A 213 65.84 -4.83 -22.08
CA PHE A 213 65.87 -5.96 -21.13
C PHE A 213 67.26 -6.58 -20.99
N GLN A 214 67.99 -6.76 -22.10
CA GLN A 214 69.39 -7.21 -22.07
C GLN A 214 70.28 -6.23 -21.29
N GLY A 215 70.13 -4.93 -21.54
CA GLY A 215 70.87 -3.88 -20.84
C GLY A 215 70.53 -3.77 -19.35
N ALA A 216 69.35 -4.27 -18.95
CA ALA A 216 68.90 -4.38 -17.55
C ALA A 216 69.25 -5.74 -16.90
N ARG A 217 69.86 -6.68 -17.63
CA ARG A 217 70.10 -8.08 -17.22
C ARG A 217 68.81 -8.82 -16.81
N ASP A 218 67.68 -8.48 -17.44
CA ASP A 218 66.39 -9.16 -17.27
C ASP A 218 66.22 -10.23 -18.36
N GLU A 219 66.77 -11.42 -18.11
CA GLU A 219 66.80 -12.53 -19.08
C GLU A 219 65.39 -13.04 -19.43
N LEU A 220 64.44 -12.98 -18.48
CA LEU A 220 63.05 -13.34 -18.73
C LEU A 220 62.40 -12.31 -19.67
N GLY A 221 62.56 -11.01 -19.40
CA GLY A 221 62.03 -9.96 -20.27
C GLY A 221 62.62 -10.00 -21.68
N ALA A 222 63.91 -10.31 -21.80
CA ALA A 222 64.57 -10.48 -23.08
C ALA A 222 64.00 -11.69 -23.87
N ALA A 223 63.72 -12.81 -23.20
CA ALA A 223 63.07 -13.95 -23.83
C ALA A 223 61.64 -13.61 -24.31
N GLN A 224 60.84 -12.89 -23.51
CA GLN A 224 59.48 -12.49 -23.89
C GLN A 224 59.44 -11.46 -25.03
N ALA A 225 60.42 -10.55 -25.11
CA ALA A 225 60.55 -9.62 -26.23
C ALA A 225 60.93 -10.34 -27.53
N ALA A 226 61.83 -11.32 -27.45
CA ALA A 226 62.20 -12.17 -28.58
C ALA A 226 61.00 -13.00 -29.10
N HIS A 227 60.16 -13.51 -28.19
CA HIS A 227 58.91 -14.20 -28.53
C HIS A 227 57.98 -13.31 -29.37
N ASN A 228 57.73 -12.07 -28.92
CA ASN A 228 56.87 -11.15 -29.68
C ASN A 228 57.47 -10.76 -31.05
N LEU A 229 58.80 -10.69 -31.19
CA LEU A 229 59.46 -10.48 -32.49
C LEU A 229 59.31 -11.69 -33.42
N ALA A 230 59.35 -12.91 -32.87
CA ALA A 230 59.05 -14.12 -33.62
C ALA A 230 57.58 -14.13 -34.10
N VAL A 231 56.65 -13.66 -33.27
CA VAL A 231 55.23 -13.45 -33.66
C VAL A 231 55.10 -12.41 -34.78
N VAL A 232 55.88 -11.31 -34.78
CA VAL A 232 55.92 -10.34 -35.90
C VAL A 232 56.39 -10.99 -37.20
N SER A 233 57.45 -11.81 -37.12
CA SER A 233 58.00 -12.52 -38.29
C SER A 233 57.00 -13.52 -38.87
N ALA A 234 56.27 -14.21 -37.98
CA ALA A 234 55.17 -15.10 -38.35
C ALA A 234 53.98 -14.35 -38.95
N ALA A 235 53.59 -13.20 -38.40
CA ALA A 235 52.52 -12.34 -38.92
C ALA A 235 52.85 -11.75 -40.30
N ARG A 236 54.14 -11.60 -40.66
CA ARG A 236 54.60 -11.23 -42.02
C ARG A 236 54.62 -12.39 -43.02
N GLY A 237 54.50 -13.64 -42.55
CA GLY A 237 54.56 -14.83 -43.40
C GLY A 237 55.97 -15.26 -43.83
N ASP A 238 57.04 -14.73 -43.20
CA ASP A 238 58.44 -15.14 -43.47
C ASP A 238 58.81 -16.38 -42.62
N VAL A 239 58.46 -17.56 -43.14
CA VAL A 239 58.52 -18.85 -42.44
C VAL A 239 59.94 -19.22 -41.97
N ALA A 240 60.96 -18.94 -42.77
CA ALA A 240 62.35 -19.29 -42.45
C ALA A 240 62.90 -18.43 -41.31
N LYS A 241 62.55 -17.13 -41.28
CA LYS A 241 62.94 -16.24 -40.17
C LYS A 241 62.14 -16.52 -38.90
N ALA A 242 60.84 -16.84 -39.02
CA ALA A 242 60.02 -17.18 -37.87
C ALA A 242 60.53 -18.43 -37.14
N ASP A 243 60.87 -19.51 -37.87
CA ASP A 243 61.43 -20.73 -37.29
C ASP A 243 62.78 -20.49 -36.60
N GLY A 244 63.66 -19.67 -37.20
CA GLY A 244 64.90 -19.24 -36.57
C GLY A 244 64.69 -18.43 -35.29
N ALA A 245 63.74 -17.49 -35.30
CA ALA A 245 63.44 -16.61 -34.17
C ALA A 245 62.78 -17.34 -32.99
N PHE A 246 61.91 -18.32 -33.26
CA PHE A 246 61.34 -19.17 -32.20
C PHE A 246 62.39 -20.08 -31.55
N LYS A 247 63.33 -20.64 -32.33
CA LYS A 247 64.46 -21.42 -31.76
C LYS A 247 65.37 -20.56 -30.88
N GLU A 248 65.63 -19.32 -31.27
CA GLU A 248 66.40 -18.37 -30.46
C GLU A 248 65.66 -17.99 -29.16
N THR A 249 64.34 -17.83 -29.23
CA THR A 249 63.48 -17.58 -28.07
C THR A 249 63.50 -18.75 -27.08
N ASP A 250 63.44 -19.98 -27.58
CA ASP A 250 63.53 -21.21 -26.78
C ASP A 250 64.88 -21.33 -26.05
N GLU A 251 65.98 -21.01 -26.73
CA GLU A 251 67.31 -21.07 -26.13
C GLU A 251 67.49 -19.99 -25.04
N ARG A 252 67.01 -18.77 -25.28
CA ARG A 252 66.99 -17.69 -24.25
C ARG A 252 66.11 -18.05 -23.06
N SER A 253 64.96 -18.69 -23.31
CA SER A 253 64.05 -19.16 -22.26
C SER A 253 64.68 -20.26 -21.40
N ARG A 254 65.52 -21.14 -21.98
CA ARG A 254 66.31 -22.13 -21.22
C ARG A 254 67.38 -21.49 -20.35
N VAL A 255 68.04 -20.44 -20.83
CA VAL A 255 69.04 -19.67 -20.05
C VAL A 255 68.37 -18.96 -18.86
N ALA A 256 67.15 -18.44 -19.02
CA ALA A 256 66.37 -17.83 -17.94
C ALA A 256 65.82 -18.85 -16.90
N ALA A 257 65.65 -20.12 -17.26
CA ALA A 257 65.09 -21.17 -16.40
C ALA A 257 65.99 -21.63 -15.23
N GLY A 258 67.22 -21.10 -15.13
CA GLY A 258 68.18 -21.40 -14.05
C GLY A 258 67.83 -20.83 -12.64
N THR A 259 66.76 -20.03 -12.52
CA THR A 259 66.23 -19.54 -11.23
C THR A 259 64.71 -19.72 -11.22
N ALA A 260 64.26 -20.79 -10.55
CA ALA A 260 62.99 -21.49 -10.76
C ALA A 260 61.71 -20.75 -10.35
N GLY A 261 60.63 -20.98 -11.12
CA GLY A 261 59.25 -20.89 -10.63
C GLY A 261 58.14 -20.70 -11.67
N ILE A 262 58.32 -19.79 -12.64
CA ILE A 262 57.17 -19.21 -13.39
C ILE A 262 57.17 -19.58 -14.89
N ALA A 263 58.28 -20.08 -15.44
CA ALA A 263 58.35 -20.48 -16.86
C ALA A 263 57.63 -21.80 -17.20
N LEU A 264 57.27 -22.61 -16.20
CA LEU A 264 56.65 -23.93 -16.43
C LEU A 264 55.17 -23.84 -16.88
N ASP A 265 54.46 -22.77 -16.52
CA ASP A 265 53.06 -22.56 -16.95
C ASP A 265 52.97 -21.96 -18.36
N VAL A 266 53.98 -21.21 -18.80
CA VAL A 266 54.06 -20.70 -20.18
C VAL A 266 54.29 -21.84 -21.17
N VAL A 267 55.15 -22.81 -20.84
CA VAL A 267 55.36 -24.02 -21.65
C VAL A 267 54.10 -24.91 -21.69
N ARG A 268 53.28 -24.94 -20.64
CA ARG A 268 51.94 -25.58 -20.65
C ARG A 268 50.93 -24.88 -21.56
N SER A 269 51.02 -23.55 -21.65
CA SER A 269 50.13 -22.75 -22.50
C SER A 269 50.45 -22.83 -24.00
N LEU A 270 51.61 -23.38 -24.39
CA LEU A 270 52.05 -23.54 -25.78
C LEU A 270 51.49 -24.78 -26.51
N GLY A 271 50.34 -25.31 -26.07
CA GLY A 271 49.44 -26.10 -26.92
C GLY A 271 49.60 -27.62 -26.89
N ARG A 272 48.79 -28.28 -26.04
CA ARG A 272 48.10 -29.56 -26.34
C ARG A 272 46.95 -29.75 -25.35
N ALA A 273 45.82 -29.09 -25.61
CA ALA A 273 44.54 -29.35 -24.94
C ALA A 273 43.52 -29.87 -25.96
N GLY A 274 43.73 -31.11 -26.42
CA GLY A 274 42.63 -31.94 -26.90
C GLY A 274 42.07 -32.72 -25.70
N ASN A 275 40.76 -32.60 -25.47
CA ASN A 275 40.01 -33.26 -24.40
C ASN A 275 40.39 -34.75 -24.20
N GLY A 276 40.71 -35.15 -22.97
CA GLY A 276 40.67 -36.57 -22.58
C GLY A 276 41.57 -36.99 -21.42
N ARG A 277 40.98 -37.08 -20.22
CA ARG A 277 41.24 -37.99 -19.08
C ARG A 277 42.64 -38.64 -18.91
N ASN A 278 43.24 -38.34 -17.74
CA ASN A 278 43.91 -39.26 -16.80
C ASN A 278 44.73 -40.45 -17.36
N THR A 279 46.06 -40.30 -17.45
CA THR A 279 47.06 -41.37 -17.16
C THR A 279 48.44 -40.75 -16.91
N GLY A 280 49.20 -41.36 -15.98
CA GLY A 280 50.53 -40.92 -15.56
C GLY A 280 51.66 -41.13 -16.59
N PRO A 281 52.92 -40.83 -16.20
CA PRO A 281 54.02 -40.56 -17.12
C PRO A 281 54.71 -41.83 -17.61
N SER A 282 54.63 -42.14 -18.91
CA SER A 282 55.58 -42.96 -19.67
C SER A 282 55.01 -43.22 -21.08
N MET A 283 55.85 -43.16 -22.12
CA MET A 283 55.58 -43.52 -23.54
C MET A 283 55.07 -42.46 -24.54
N VAL A 284 55.75 -41.32 -24.66
CA VAL A 284 55.69 -40.49 -25.89
C VAL A 284 57.07 -40.22 -26.52
N ALA A 285 58.16 -40.52 -25.80
CA ALA A 285 59.54 -40.35 -26.30
C ALA A 285 59.88 -41.22 -27.53
N GLU A 286 59.06 -42.22 -27.86
CA GLU A 286 59.34 -43.16 -28.95
C GLU A 286 58.59 -42.86 -30.26
N ARG A 287 57.61 -41.93 -30.27
CA ARG A 287 56.82 -41.64 -31.49
C ARG A 287 57.31 -40.42 -32.28
N VAL A 288 58.17 -39.60 -31.69
CA VAL A 288 58.65 -38.33 -32.30
C VAL A 288 59.96 -38.52 -33.10
N ALA A 289 60.67 -39.64 -32.92
CA ALA A 289 61.88 -39.92 -33.69
C ALA A 289 61.61 -40.34 -35.15
N GLY A 290 60.35 -40.59 -35.55
CA GLY A 290 59.99 -41.12 -36.87
C GLY A 290 59.55 -40.09 -37.93
N GLU A 291 59.34 -38.82 -37.58
CA GLU A 291 58.75 -37.81 -38.49
C GLU A 291 59.67 -36.62 -38.78
N LEU A 292 60.99 -36.82 -38.75
CA LEU A 292 62.01 -35.80 -39.05
C LEU A 292 62.38 -35.68 -40.54
N ASP A 293 61.58 -36.21 -41.47
CA ASP A 293 61.97 -36.26 -42.90
C ASP A 293 60.94 -35.71 -43.91
N ARG A 294 60.09 -34.75 -43.53
CA ARG A 294 59.30 -33.99 -44.51
C ARG A 294 59.38 -32.49 -44.26
N LYS A 295 59.85 -31.77 -45.30
CA LYS A 295 59.80 -30.30 -45.43
C LYS A 295 58.41 -29.79 -45.02
N ALA A 296 58.33 -29.12 -43.88
CA ALA A 296 57.12 -28.42 -43.45
C ALA A 296 56.74 -27.38 -44.51
N THR A 297 55.54 -27.52 -45.10
CA THR A 297 54.99 -26.57 -46.06
C THR A 297 54.24 -25.45 -45.33
N SER A 298 53.98 -24.33 -46.02
CA SER A 298 53.33 -23.12 -45.46
C SER A 298 51.96 -23.34 -44.80
N VAL A 299 51.34 -24.51 -45.02
CA VAL A 299 50.04 -24.90 -44.46
C VAL A 299 50.15 -25.31 -42.98
N ASP A 300 51.25 -25.93 -42.54
CA ASP A 300 51.44 -26.32 -41.14
C ASP A 300 51.65 -25.08 -40.24
N VAL A 301 52.29 -24.03 -40.77
CA VAL A 301 52.46 -22.74 -40.08
C VAL A 301 51.16 -21.94 -40.06
N GLN A 302 50.35 -21.99 -41.13
CA GLN A 302 49.00 -21.37 -41.13
C GLN A 302 48.01 -22.10 -40.20
N GLN A 303 48.11 -23.42 -40.05
CA GLN A 303 47.33 -24.14 -39.03
C GLN A 303 47.82 -23.83 -37.61
N THR A 304 49.12 -23.59 -37.41
CA THR A 304 49.67 -23.17 -36.11
C THR A 304 49.27 -21.72 -35.77
N LEU A 305 49.23 -20.82 -36.77
CA LEU A 305 48.70 -19.45 -36.64
C LEU A 305 47.17 -19.45 -36.43
N GLY A 306 46.45 -20.39 -37.06
CA GLY A 306 45.02 -20.62 -36.86
C GLY A 306 44.65 -21.28 -35.53
N GLN A 307 45.63 -21.72 -34.74
CA GLN A 307 45.46 -22.21 -33.36
C GLN A 307 45.91 -21.19 -32.29
N GLY A 308 46.14 -19.93 -32.68
CA GLY A 308 46.25 -18.80 -31.77
C GLY A 308 47.68 -18.47 -31.35
N ALA A 309 48.43 -17.77 -32.22
CA ALA A 309 49.68 -17.12 -31.80
C ALA A 309 49.38 -16.10 -30.70
N GLN A 310 50.19 -16.09 -29.64
CA GLN A 310 49.99 -15.18 -28.50
C GLN A 310 51.10 -14.15 -28.39
N LEU A 311 50.71 -12.90 -28.20
CA LEU A 311 51.57 -11.78 -27.83
C LEU A 311 51.68 -11.72 -26.31
N ILE A 312 52.88 -11.53 -25.81
CA ILE A 312 53.18 -11.41 -24.39
C ILE A 312 53.24 -9.93 -24.01
N VAL A 313 52.54 -9.56 -22.94
CA VAL A 313 52.58 -8.22 -22.36
C VAL A 313 52.96 -8.31 -20.88
N ARG A 314 53.69 -7.30 -20.41
CA ARG A 314 54.15 -7.18 -19.02
C ARG A 314 53.23 -6.25 -18.25
N ASP A 315 52.94 -6.54 -16.99
CA ASP A 315 52.28 -5.55 -16.14
C ASP A 315 53.18 -4.30 -16.02
N PRO A 316 52.69 -3.09 -16.33
CA PRO A 316 53.52 -1.89 -16.31
C PRO A 316 54.02 -1.47 -14.92
N LEU A 317 53.37 -1.95 -13.86
CA LEU A 317 53.66 -1.60 -12.46
C LEU A 317 54.30 -2.76 -11.69
N VAL A 318 54.18 -3.98 -12.21
CA VAL A 318 54.71 -5.20 -11.59
C VAL A 318 55.66 -5.92 -12.55
N ALA A 319 56.96 -5.68 -12.36
CA ALA A 319 58.02 -6.23 -13.22
C ALA A 319 58.00 -7.77 -13.36
N THR A 320 57.43 -8.51 -12.40
CA THR A 320 57.39 -9.97 -12.42
C THR A 320 56.10 -10.55 -13.02
N ALA A 321 55.10 -9.71 -13.35
CA ALA A 321 53.81 -10.16 -13.84
C ALA A 321 53.75 -10.07 -15.38
N TRP A 322 53.43 -11.20 -16.01
CA TRP A 322 53.38 -11.39 -17.45
C TRP A 322 52.04 -12.00 -17.82
N SER A 323 51.48 -11.60 -18.96
CA SER A 323 50.25 -12.20 -19.48
C SER A 323 50.31 -12.31 -20.99
N SER A 324 49.50 -13.19 -21.56
CA SER A 324 49.45 -13.44 -22.99
C SER A 324 48.12 -12.98 -23.59
N ARG A 325 48.12 -12.63 -24.88
CA ARG A 325 46.98 -12.13 -25.66
C ARG A 325 46.97 -12.78 -27.02
N ALA A 326 45.83 -13.29 -27.47
CA ALA A 326 45.71 -13.88 -28.80
C ALA A 326 45.93 -12.81 -29.89
N LEU A 327 46.64 -13.17 -30.96
CA LEU A 327 46.82 -12.34 -32.16
C LEU A 327 45.53 -12.36 -32.98
N GLY A 328 44.92 -11.18 -33.23
CA GLY A 328 43.62 -11.10 -33.90
C GLY A 328 43.67 -11.57 -35.37
N GLY A 329 42.88 -12.60 -35.71
CA GLY A 329 42.77 -13.14 -37.07
C GLY A 329 41.75 -12.39 -37.93
N THR A 330 41.88 -12.47 -39.27
CA THR A 330 40.93 -11.86 -40.24
C THR A 330 39.47 -12.31 -40.11
N ILE A 331 39.22 -13.46 -39.48
CA ILE A 331 37.87 -13.99 -39.18
C ILE A 331 37.19 -13.21 -38.03
N GLU A 332 37.98 -12.67 -37.09
CA GLU A 332 37.49 -11.92 -35.92
C GLU A 332 36.98 -10.52 -36.29
N ARG A 333 37.52 -9.90 -37.36
CA ARG A 333 36.99 -8.63 -37.91
C ARG A 333 35.61 -8.78 -38.54
N ALA A 334 35.26 -9.97 -39.07
CA ALA A 334 33.93 -10.23 -39.63
C ALA A 334 32.88 -10.46 -38.51
N ASP A 335 33.26 -11.17 -37.45
CA ASP A 335 32.39 -11.42 -36.29
C ASP A 335 32.08 -10.13 -35.49
N ARG A 336 33.00 -9.15 -35.51
CA ARG A 336 32.78 -7.80 -34.93
C ARG A 336 31.74 -6.94 -35.67
N SER A 337 31.34 -7.31 -36.88
CA SER A 337 30.32 -6.60 -37.68
C SER A 337 28.90 -7.16 -37.54
N VAL A 338 28.73 -8.22 -36.73
CA VAL A 338 27.42 -8.84 -36.45
C VAL A 338 26.56 -7.86 -35.65
N THR A 339 25.40 -7.51 -36.21
CA THR A 339 24.39 -6.66 -35.56
C THR A 339 23.46 -7.53 -34.72
N TYR A 340 23.42 -7.28 -33.42
CA TYR A 340 22.39 -7.79 -32.52
C TYR A 340 21.22 -6.82 -32.48
N SER A 341 20.02 -7.38 -32.34
CA SER A 341 18.80 -6.63 -32.08
C SER A 341 18.01 -7.29 -30.96
N ALA A 342 17.51 -6.46 -30.04
CA ALA A 342 16.57 -6.88 -29.00
C ALA A 342 15.24 -6.15 -29.20
N GLY A 343 14.15 -6.93 -29.22
CA GLY A 343 12.80 -6.38 -29.14
C GLY A 343 12.46 -6.07 -27.70
N VAL A 344 12.10 -4.82 -27.43
CA VAL A 344 11.61 -4.35 -26.13
C VAL A 344 10.12 -4.07 -26.29
N LEU A 345 9.31 -4.72 -25.46
CA LEU A 345 7.86 -4.55 -25.51
C LEU A 345 7.43 -3.35 -24.65
N ILE A 346 6.76 -2.38 -25.27
CA ILE A 346 6.14 -1.23 -24.58
C ILE A 346 4.70 -1.13 -25.06
N GLY A 347 3.76 -1.32 -24.14
CA GLY A 347 2.36 -1.49 -24.47
C GLY A 347 2.15 -2.68 -25.42
N ALA A 348 1.66 -2.40 -26.62
CA ALA A 348 1.48 -3.39 -27.70
C ALA A 348 2.56 -3.32 -28.80
N GLU A 349 3.49 -2.36 -28.73
CA GLU A 349 4.53 -2.16 -29.74
C GLU A 349 5.85 -2.81 -29.32
N ILE A 350 6.48 -3.54 -30.26
CA ILE A 350 7.85 -4.05 -30.09
C ILE A 350 8.80 -3.02 -30.70
N ARG A 351 9.56 -2.32 -29.86
CA ARG A 351 10.62 -1.40 -30.30
C ARG A 351 11.93 -2.14 -30.33
N THR A 352 12.68 -1.97 -31.42
CA THR A 352 13.93 -2.70 -31.64
C THR A 352 15.11 -1.82 -31.25
N VAL A 353 15.94 -2.30 -30.32
CA VAL A 353 17.25 -1.72 -30.01
C VAL A 353 18.31 -2.55 -30.71
N SER A 354 19.13 -1.93 -31.56
CA SER A 354 20.15 -2.63 -32.34
C SER A 354 21.55 -2.12 -32.02
N TRP A 355 22.52 -3.02 -31.88
CA TRP A 355 23.92 -2.69 -31.62
C TRP A 355 24.86 -3.71 -32.27
N GLN A 356 26.12 -3.36 -32.46
CA GLN A 356 27.14 -4.28 -32.98
C GLN A 356 27.72 -5.13 -31.86
N LYS A 357 28.07 -6.40 -32.11
CA LYS A 357 28.68 -7.34 -31.14
C LYS A 357 29.85 -6.74 -30.35
N ALA A 358 30.62 -5.83 -30.94
CA ALA A 358 31.76 -5.17 -30.32
C ALA A 358 31.42 -3.92 -29.48
N LYS A 359 30.14 -3.54 -29.34
CA LYS A 359 29.70 -2.30 -28.66
C LYS A 359 28.51 -2.56 -27.75
N THR A 360 28.24 -1.65 -26.80
CA THR A 360 26.95 -1.59 -26.10
C THR A 360 25.95 -0.72 -26.87
N PRO A 361 24.62 -0.91 -26.69
CA PRO A 361 23.64 0.05 -27.17
C PRO A 361 23.90 1.46 -26.60
N THR A 362 23.58 2.51 -27.36
CA THR A 362 23.79 3.89 -26.88
C THR A 362 22.71 4.29 -25.88
N VAL A 363 23.05 5.19 -24.96
CA VAL A 363 22.10 5.73 -23.98
C VAL A 363 20.92 6.40 -24.70
N GLU A 364 21.13 7.15 -25.79
CA GLU A 364 20.02 7.74 -26.54
C GLU A 364 19.10 6.69 -27.15
N SER A 365 19.65 5.57 -27.67
CA SER A 365 18.82 4.50 -28.25
C SER A 365 17.92 3.85 -27.21
N LEU A 366 18.40 3.69 -25.98
CA LEU A 366 17.64 3.15 -24.85
C LEU A 366 16.62 4.14 -24.32
N LEU A 367 16.98 5.42 -24.21
CA LEU A 367 16.04 6.48 -23.83
C LEU A 367 14.90 6.58 -24.85
N SER A 368 15.19 6.57 -26.14
CA SER A 368 14.17 6.65 -27.18
C SER A 368 13.33 5.39 -27.28
N ALA A 369 13.96 4.21 -27.18
CA ALA A 369 13.24 2.94 -27.22
C ALA A 369 12.38 2.71 -25.97
N GLY A 370 12.87 3.07 -24.78
CA GLY A 370 12.30 2.71 -23.47
C GLY A 370 11.44 3.78 -22.78
N TYR A 371 11.75 5.06 -23.00
CA TYR A 371 11.33 6.15 -22.11
C TYR A 371 10.60 7.29 -22.82
N GLU A 372 11.12 7.80 -23.94
CA GLU A 372 10.52 8.95 -24.66
C GLU A 372 9.14 8.62 -25.23
N SER A 373 8.93 7.37 -25.66
CA SER A 373 7.63 6.89 -26.16
C SER A 373 6.51 7.02 -25.11
N ARG A 374 6.85 6.95 -23.82
CA ARG A 374 5.89 7.09 -22.71
C ARG A 374 5.25 8.47 -22.68
N LEU A 375 5.99 9.52 -23.08
CA LEU A 375 5.49 10.89 -23.10
C LEU A 375 4.38 11.10 -24.13
N ALA A 376 4.37 10.31 -25.21
CA ALA A 376 3.40 10.41 -26.29
C ALA A 376 2.21 9.43 -26.15
N ALA A 377 2.23 8.54 -25.15
CA ALA A 377 1.20 7.54 -24.94
C ALA A 377 -0.17 8.18 -24.66
N LYS A 378 -1.23 7.63 -25.27
CA LYS A 378 -2.63 8.11 -25.15
C LYS A 378 -3.54 7.18 -24.37
N SER A 379 -3.07 5.98 -24.02
CA SER A 379 -3.80 5.05 -23.17
C SER A 379 -2.90 4.43 -22.10
N HIS A 380 -3.52 4.03 -20.99
CA HIS A 380 -2.82 3.31 -19.91
C HIS A 380 -2.25 1.96 -20.38
N ALA A 381 -2.85 1.36 -21.42
CA ALA A 381 -2.33 0.13 -22.03
C ALA A 381 -0.97 0.38 -22.72
N ASP A 382 -0.80 1.55 -23.34
CA ASP A 382 0.43 1.93 -24.04
C ASP A 382 1.58 2.28 -23.08
N LEU A 383 1.24 2.69 -21.86
CA LEU A 383 2.20 2.94 -20.78
C LEU A 383 2.69 1.66 -20.08
N ARG A 384 1.98 0.55 -20.29
CA ARG A 384 2.23 -0.70 -19.60
C ARG A 384 3.54 -1.34 -20.07
N ALA A 385 4.46 -1.55 -19.14
CA ALA A 385 5.66 -2.35 -19.39
C ALA A 385 5.36 -3.83 -19.11
N VAL A 386 5.25 -4.65 -20.14
CA VAL A 386 5.10 -6.10 -19.99
C VAL A 386 6.49 -6.73 -19.98
N VAL A 387 7.01 -7.04 -18.78
CA VAL A 387 8.31 -7.70 -18.61
C VAL A 387 8.17 -9.19 -18.94
N LEU A 388 8.32 -9.53 -20.22
CA LEU A 388 8.34 -10.90 -20.70
C LEU A 388 9.74 -11.49 -20.64
N THR A 389 10.77 -10.66 -20.86
CA THR A 389 12.17 -11.08 -21.00
C THR A 389 13.12 -10.27 -20.10
N GLY A 390 14.34 -10.79 -19.88
CA GLY A 390 15.40 -10.03 -19.19
C GLY A 390 15.80 -8.74 -19.91
N ALA A 391 15.60 -8.68 -21.23
CA ALA A 391 15.84 -7.48 -22.03
C ALA A 391 14.82 -6.37 -21.69
N ASP A 392 13.54 -6.72 -21.56
CA ASP A 392 12.49 -5.78 -21.16
C ASP A 392 12.79 -5.17 -19.79
N LEU A 393 13.17 -6.01 -18.81
CA LEU A 393 13.50 -5.53 -17.47
C LEU A 393 14.73 -4.63 -17.47
N SER A 394 15.77 -4.97 -18.25
CA SER A 394 17.00 -4.19 -18.34
C SER A 394 16.72 -2.77 -18.84
N VAL A 395 15.89 -2.62 -19.86
CA VAL A 395 15.53 -1.31 -20.40
C VAL A 395 14.68 -0.50 -19.42
N GLN A 396 13.82 -1.14 -18.62
CA GLN A 396 12.88 -0.47 -17.70
C GLN A 396 13.44 -0.16 -16.29
N LEU A 397 14.73 -0.45 -16.01
CA LEU A 397 15.29 -0.27 -14.66
C LEU A 397 15.18 1.15 -14.10
N ALA A 398 15.40 2.20 -14.91
CA ALA A 398 15.28 3.57 -14.42
C ALA A 398 13.82 3.94 -14.15
N HIS A 399 12.87 3.44 -14.95
CA HIS A 399 11.43 3.62 -14.68
C HIS A 399 11.01 2.91 -13.39
N LEU A 400 11.51 1.69 -13.17
CA LEU A 400 11.30 0.93 -11.94
C LEU A 400 11.83 1.69 -10.71
N PHE A 401 13.03 2.27 -10.81
CA PHE A 401 13.70 2.97 -9.71
C PHE A 401 13.11 4.35 -9.38
N TYR A 402 12.81 5.16 -10.39
CA TYR A 402 12.40 6.56 -10.21
C TYR A 402 10.89 6.76 -10.14
N TYR A 403 10.09 5.80 -10.59
CA TYR A 403 8.63 5.94 -10.59
C TYR A 403 7.91 4.79 -9.87
N VAL A 404 8.06 3.55 -10.32
CA VAL A 404 7.26 2.40 -9.81
C VAL A 404 7.52 2.12 -8.34
N ILE A 405 8.79 2.01 -7.92
CA ILE A 405 9.14 1.74 -6.53
C ILE A 405 8.74 2.90 -5.60
N PRO A 406 9.00 4.18 -5.94
CA PRO A 406 8.47 5.31 -5.17
C PRO A 406 6.96 5.29 -4.97
N VAL A 407 6.18 5.00 -6.02
CA VAL A 407 4.71 4.85 -5.91
C VAL A 407 4.36 3.67 -4.97
N GLY A 408 5.00 2.51 -5.12
CA GLY A 408 4.79 1.36 -4.23
C GLY A 408 5.15 1.64 -2.76
N LEU A 409 6.24 2.38 -2.52
CA LEU A 409 6.62 2.85 -1.18
C LEU A 409 5.59 3.83 -0.63
N ALA A 410 5.09 4.78 -1.44
CA ALA A 410 4.06 5.71 -1.02
C ALA A 410 2.78 4.98 -0.60
N GLU A 411 2.37 3.94 -1.33
CA GLU A 411 1.22 3.10 -0.98
C GLU A 411 1.45 2.36 0.33
N ALA A 412 2.65 1.81 0.54
CA ALA A 412 2.98 1.14 1.78
C ALA A 412 2.97 2.12 2.98
N TYR A 413 3.55 3.32 2.86
CA TYR A 413 3.52 4.31 3.93
C TYR A 413 2.11 4.84 4.20
N ALA A 414 1.31 5.13 3.16
CA ALA A 414 -0.08 5.52 3.32
C ALA A 414 -0.90 4.43 4.01
N GLY A 415 -0.66 3.16 3.67
CA GLY A 415 -1.28 2.02 4.33
C GLY A 415 -0.86 1.83 5.81
N LEU A 416 0.30 2.37 6.20
CA LEU A 416 0.76 2.42 7.60
C LEU A 416 0.24 3.66 8.37
N GLY A 417 -0.47 4.57 7.71
CA GLY A 417 -0.90 5.85 8.27
C GLY A 417 0.20 6.92 8.33
N ASP A 418 1.35 6.71 7.69
CA ASP A 418 2.41 7.72 7.56
C ASP A 418 2.20 8.55 6.28
N TRP A 419 1.26 9.49 6.37
CA TRP A 419 0.83 10.31 5.24
C TRP A 419 1.92 11.25 4.72
N ALA A 420 2.78 11.75 5.61
CA ALA A 420 3.88 12.65 5.24
C ALA A 420 4.97 11.92 4.43
N ALA A 421 5.37 10.72 4.85
CA ALA A 421 6.30 9.90 4.09
C ALA A 421 5.70 9.49 2.74
N ALA A 422 4.40 9.14 2.70
CA ALA A 422 3.71 8.80 1.47
C ALA A 422 3.75 9.94 0.45
N ARG A 423 3.38 11.17 0.85
CA ARG A 423 3.47 12.35 -0.02
C ARG A 423 4.89 12.63 -0.51
N THR A 424 5.88 12.49 0.36
CA THR A 424 7.29 12.66 -0.01
C THR A 424 7.69 11.74 -1.17
N TRP A 425 7.27 10.48 -1.14
CA TRP A 425 7.56 9.53 -2.21
C TRP A 425 6.74 9.78 -3.48
N LEU A 426 5.50 10.27 -3.37
CA LEU A 426 4.69 10.67 -4.52
C LEU A 426 5.28 11.89 -5.25
N TYR A 427 5.76 12.90 -4.52
CA TYR A 427 6.43 14.04 -5.14
C TYR A 427 7.74 13.63 -5.84
N ARG A 428 8.52 12.72 -5.23
CA ARG A 428 9.69 12.13 -5.91
C ARG A 428 9.34 11.40 -7.20
N ALA A 429 8.21 10.69 -7.23
CA ALA A 429 7.71 10.06 -8.45
C ALA A 429 7.26 11.11 -9.49
N ALA A 430 6.74 12.26 -9.05
CA ALA A 430 6.34 13.36 -9.92
C ALA A 430 7.54 14.09 -10.55
N ASP A 431 8.71 14.08 -9.90
CA ASP A 431 9.96 14.62 -10.43
C ASP A 431 10.52 13.80 -11.63
N TYR A 432 9.97 12.61 -11.89
CA TYR A 432 10.45 11.72 -12.93
C TYR A 432 10.32 12.35 -14.34
N PRO A 433 11.42 12.56 -15.10
CA PRO A 433 11.39 13.29 -16.37
C PRO A 433 10.56 12.65 -17.48
N TYR A 434 10.31 11.34 -17.39
CA TYR A 434 9.54 10.58 -18.40
C TYR A 434 8.14 10.20 -17.89
N LEU A 435 7.60 10.98 -16.95
CA LEU A 435 6.21 10.89 -16.48
C LEU A 435 5.26 11.39 -17.56
N ASN A 436 4.22 10.62 -17.88
CA ASN A 436 3.20 11.06 -18.84
C ASN A 436 2.27 12.12 -18.22
N ALA A 437 2.24 13.32 -18.81
CA ALA A 437 1.46 14.45 -18.31
C ALA A 437 -0.06 14.31 -18.47
N GLU A 438 -0.54 13.50 -19.42
CA GLU A 438 -1.98 13.31 -19.68
C GLU A 438 -2.59 12.18 -18.83
N LEU A 439 -1.81 11.15 -18.49
CA LEU A 439 -2.31 9.93 -17.85
C LEU A 439 -1.77 9.73 -16.43
N GLU A 440 -0.46 9.81 -16.25
CA GLU A 440 0.19 9.50 -14.96
C GLU A 440 0.17 10.70 -14.00
N ALA A 441 0.35 11.92 -14.51
CA ALA A 441 0.31 13.13 -13.69
C ALA A 441 -1.05 13.36 -13.00
N PRO A 442 -2.22 13.24 -13.67
CA PRO A 442 -3.50 13.31 -13.00
C PRO A 442 -3.71 12.20 -11.95
N ALA A 443 -3.20 10.99 -12.23
CA ALA A 443 -3.28 9.87 -11.29
C ALA A 443 -2.43 10.10 -10.03
N LEU A 444 -1.22 10.64 -10.17
CA LEU A 444 -0.38 11.07 -9.04
C LEU A 444 -1.05 12.21 -8.26
N TRP A 445 -1.60 13.21 -8.95
CA TRP A 445 -2.33 14.31 -8.32
C TRP A 445 -3.48 13.77 -7.46
N LEU A 446 -4.31 12.89 -8.04
CA LEU A 446 -5.41 12.22 -7.34
C LEU A 446 -4.90 11.46 -6.12
N ARG A 447 -3.80 10.72 -6.25
CA ARG A 447 -3.28 9.95 -5.12
C ARG A 447 -2.76 10.85 -4.00
N ILE A 448 -2.08 11.96 -4.33
CA ILE A 448 -1.65 12.95 -3.33
C ILE A 448 -2.88 13.56 -2.63
N ALA A 449 -3.91 13.95 -3.37
CA ALA A 449 -5.16 14.46 -2.78
C ALA A 449 -5.82 13.44 -1.86
N GLN A 450 -5.82 12.14 -2.22
CA GLN A 450 -6.30 11.07 -1.35
C GLN A 450 -5.49 10.92 -0.05
N THR A 451 -4.19 11.22 -0.05
CA THR A 451 -3.40 11.23 1.21
C THR A 451 -3.81 12.40 2.12
N HIS A 452 -4.11 13.57 1.56
CA HIS A 452 -4.63 14.70 2.32
C HIS A 452 -6.04 14.42 2.87
N LEU A 453 -6.91 13.83 2.05
CA LEU A 453 -8.24 13.39 2.47
C LEU A 453 -8.14 12.34 3.59
N GLY A 454 -7.29 11.33 3.43
CA GLY A 454 -7.11 10.25 4.42
C GLY A 454 -6.56 10.74 5.76
N GLU A 455 -5.56 11.61 5.74
CA GLU A 455 -5.01 12.25 6.95
C GLU A 455 -6.05 13.14 7.63
N GLY A 456 -6.71 14.01 6.86
CA GLY A 456 -7.74 14.90 7.38
C GLY A 456 -8.92 14.14 7.96
N ASP A 457 -9.42 13.09 7.29
CA ASP A 457 -10.53 12.26 7.76
C ASP A 457 -10.17 11.55 9.07
N ALA A 458 -8.95 11.00 9.18
CA ALA A 458 -8.49 10.34 10.39
C ALA A 458 -8.43 11.32 11.58
N LEU A 459 -7.91 12.54 11.35
CA LEU A 459 -7.82 13.58 12.38
C LEU A 459 -9.20 14.15 12.74
N TYR A 460 -10.09 14.31 11.77
CA TYR A 460 -11.43 14.82 12.00
C TYR A 460 -12.24 13.84 12.85
N LYS A 461 -12.18 12.55 12.57
CA LYS A 461 -12.84 11.54 13.40
C LYS A 461 -12.19 11.35 14.78
N ALA A 462 -10.98 11.84 14.97
CA ALA A 462 -10.31 11.88 16.27
C ALA A 462 -10.60 13.19 17.06
N ASP A 463 -11.56 14.01 16.58
CA ASP A 463 -11.91 15.32 17.14
C ASP A 463 -10.75 16.33 17.16
N GLU A 464 -9.71 16.11 16.33
CA GLU A 464 -8.57 17.02 16.18
C GLU A 464 -8.82 18.06 15.07
N PHE A 465 -9.88 18.86 15.21
CA PHE A 465 -10.41 19.75 14.16
C PHE A 465 -9.36 20.69 13.54
N ALA A 466 -8.47 21.28 14.35
CA ALA A 466 -7.44 22.19 13.86
C ALA A 466 -6.38 21.46 12.99
N LYS A 467 -5.99 20.23 13.38
CA LYS A 467 -5.04 19.44 12.58
C LYS A 467 -5.70 18.88 11.33
N ALA A 468 -6.97 18.48 11.42
CA ALA A 468 -7.76 18.05 10.26
C ALA A 468 -7.86 19.16 9.22
N LEU A 469 -8.19 20.37 9.65
CA LEU A 469 -8.26 21.55 8.80
C LEU A 469 -6.91 21.87 8.13
N ALA A 470 -5.80 21.74 8.87
CA ALA A 470 -4.46 21.88 8.30
C ALA A 470 -4.13 20.79 7.26
N ALA A 471 -4.53 19.54 7.50
CA ALA A 471 -4.31 18.43 6.57
C ALA A 471 -5.11 18.60 5.26
N TYR A 472 -6.39 18.99 5.36
CA TYR A 472 -7.21 19.33 4.20
C TYR A 472 -6.72 20.61 3.49
N GLY A 473 -6.17 21.55 4.26
CA GLY A 473 -5.60 22.83 3.83
C GLY A 473 -4.58 22.74 2.70
N GLY A 474 -3.92 21.59 2.55
CA GLY A 474 -3.04 21.32 1.41
C GLY A 474 -3.75 21.35 0.06
N ILE A 475 -5.00 20.89 -0.01
CA ILE A 475 -5.78 20.85 -1.27
C ILE A 475 -6.83 21.96 -1.33
N VAL A 476 -7.53 22.24 -0.22
CA VAL A 476 -8.57 23.27 -0.14
C VAL A 476 -8.35 24.13 1.09
N ALA A 477 -8.21 25.44 0.89
CA ALA A 477 -8.06 26.42 1.97
C ALA A 477 -9.38 26.68 2.71
N THR A 478 -9.32 27.35 3.87
CA THR A 478 -10.47 27.63 4.73
C THR A 478 -11.56 28.48 4.08
N ASP A 479 -11.20 29.30 3.09
CA ASP A 479 -12.14 30.13 2.32
C ASP A 479 -12.80 29.36 1.16
N GLY A 480 -12.44 28.09 0.97
CA GLY A 480 -12.93 27.24 -0.11
C GLY A 480 -12.14 27.33 -1.41
N THR A 481 -11.04 28.11 -1.44
CA THR A 481 -10.14 28.20 -2.60
C THR A 481 -9.08 27.10 -2.59
N SER A 482 -8.20 27.08 -3.59
CA SER A 482 -7.10 26.12 -3.68
C SER A 482 -6.16 26.24 -2.49
N GLY A 483 -5.70 25.09 -1.98
CA GLY A 483 -4.76 24.97 -0.88
C GLY A 483 -3.32 25.34 -1.24
N ASP A 484 -2.40 25.08 -0.31
CA ASP A 484 -1.00 25.49 -0.39
C ASP A 484 -0.01 24.35 -0.77
N ALA A 485 -0.51 23.14 -1.00
CA ALA A 485 0.36 22.01 -1.32
C ALA A 485 1.04 22.15 -2.69
N ALA A 486 2.22 21.53 -2.80
CA ALA A 486 3.02 21.56 -4.03
C ALA A 486 2.31 20.99 -5.26
N VAL A 487 1.19 20.27 -5.12
CA VAL A 487 0.36 19.82 -6.25
C VAL A 487 -0.14 20.94 -7.17
N PHE A 488 -0.22 22.18 -6.69
CA PHE A 488 -0.61 23.34 -7.50
C PHE A 488 0.57 24.03 -8.18
N THR A 489 1.79 23.89 -7.65
CA THR A 489 2.99 24.60 -8.12
C THR A 489 4.01 23.71 -8.83
N HIS A 490 3.99 22.39 -8.59
CA HIS A 490 4.91 21.43 -9.16
C HIS A 490 4.75 21.34 -10.68
N ALA A 491 5.86 21.37 -11.43
CA ALA A 491 5.85 21.49 -12.89
C ALA A 491 5.02 20.41 -13.60
N ALA A 492 5.11 19.16 -13.13
CA ALA A 492 4.33 18.05 -13.69
C ALA A 492 2.84 18.05 -13.32
N LEU A 493 2.44 18.71 -12.22
CA LEU A 493 1.10 18.58 -11.61
C LEU A 493 0.24 19.85 -11.74
N THR A 494 0.86 20.99 -12.03
CA THR A 494 0.20 22.31 -12.04
C THR A 494 -0.96 22.41 -13.05
N ALA A 495 -0.88 21.69 -14.19
CA ALA A 495 -1.95 21.65 -15.18
C ALA A 495 -3.25 21.06 -14.60
N THR A 496 -3.16 19.94 -13.87
CA THR A 496 -4.29 19.34 -13.15
C THR A 496 -4.74 20.24 -11.99
N GLY A 497 -3.79 20.84 -11.26
CA GLY A 497 -4.10 21.80 -10.19
C GLY A 497 -4.91 23.02 -10.68
N ALA A 498 -4.64 23.53 -11.88
CA ALA A 498 -5.40 24.61 -12.48
C ALA A 498 -6.86 24.21 -12.79
N LEU A 499 -7.08 23.00 -13.30
CA LEU A 499 -8.44 22.46 -13.51
C LEU A 499 -9.20 22.32 -12.18
N VAL A 500 -8.55 21.82 -11.13
CA VAL A 500 -9.15 21.72 -9.79
C VAL A 500 -9.47 23.10 -9.22
N THR A 501 -8.60 24.09 -9.44
CA THR A 501 -8.87 25.49 -9.03
C THR A 501 -10.13 26.03 -9.70
N THR A 502 -10.33 25.74 -10.98
CA THR A 502 -11.56 26.09 -11.71
C THR A 502 -12.79 25.37 -11.13
N LEU A 503 -12.67 24.08 -10.80
CA LEU A 503 -13.75 23.30 -10.17
C LEU A 503 -14.13 23.86 -8.78
N LEU A 504 -13.16 24.28 -7.97
CA LEU A 504 -13.44 24.85 -6.63
C LEU A 504 -14.15 26.22 -6.73
N ALA A 505 -13.87 26.99 -7.79
CA ALA A 505 -14.54 28.26 -8.05
C ALA A 505 -16.00 28.08 -8.51
N ASP A 506 -16.31 27.04 -9.29
CA ASP A 506 -17.68 26.66 -9.67
C ASP A 506 -17.93 25.15 -9.47
N PRO A 507 -18.28 24.70 -8.24
CA PRO A 507 -18.46 23.28 -7.91
C PRO A 507 -19.58 22.57 -8.68
N ALA A 508 -20.47 23.32 -9.35
CA ALA A 508 -21.60 22.74 -10.09
C ALA A 508 -21.20 22.30 -11.51
N ALA A 509 -20.08 22.79 -12.04
CA ALA A 509 -19.62 22.53 -13.39
C ALA A 509 -18.28 21.77 -13.39
N LEU A 510 -18.23 20.58 -13.97
CA LEU A 510 -16.98 19.83 -14.15
C LEU A 510 -16.17 20.46 -15.29
N PRO A 511 -14.93 20.93 -15.06
CA PRO A 511 -14.08 21.48 -16.12
C PRO A 511 -13.73 20.44 -17.19
N ASP A 512 -13.68 20.87 -18.46
CA ASP A 512 -13.27 20.01 -19.58
C ASP A 512 -11.86 19.44 -19.35
N GLY A 513 -11.72 18.13 -19.47
CA GLY A 513 -10.44 17.43 -19.28
C GLY A 513 -10.12 17.02 -17.84
N LEU A 514 -10.99 17.32 -16.86
CA LEU A 514 -10.84 16.84 -15.49
C LEU A 514 -11.54 15.49 -15.30
N ASP A 515 -10.84 14.51 -14.74
CA ASP A 515 -11.44 13.24 -14.33
C ASP A 515 -12.48 13.45 -13.21
N ALA A 516 -13.66 12.87 -13.36
CA ALA A 516 -14.76 13.03 -12.40
C ALA A 516 -14.43 12.45 -11.02
N GLY A 517 -13.65 11.35 -10.96
CA GLY A 517 -13.20 10.76 -9.70
C GLY A 517 -12.21 11.66 -8.96
N LEU A 518 -11.32 12.33 -9.69
CA LEU A 518 -10.43 13.35 -9.14
C LEU A 518 -11.20 14.56 -8.63
N GLY A 519 -12.12 15.08 -9.45
CA GLY A 519 -13.00 16.19 -9.06
C GLY A 519 -13.82 15.87 -7.81
N ALA A 520 -14.34 14.64 -7.68
CA ALA A 520 -15.07 14.19 -6.51
C ALA A 520 -14.21 14.24 -5.23
N VAL A 521 -12.94 13.78 -5.29
CA VAL A 521 -12.04 13.85 -4.12
C VAL A 521 -11.76 15.29 -3.70
N ALA A 522 -11.56 16.21 -4.65
CA ALA A 522 -11.37 17.62 -4.34
C ALA A 522 -12.64 18.24 -3.69
N LEU A 523 -13.82 17.90 -4.19
CA LEU A 523 -15.10 18.36 -3.63
C LEU A 523 -15.41 17.73 -2.27
N ASP A 524 -15.02 16.47 -2.04
CA ASP A 524 -15.13 15.82 -0.73
C ASP A 524 -14.29 16.59 0.30
N ILE A 525 -13.04 16.91 -0.03
CA ILE A 525 -12.19 17.74 0.84
C ILE A 525 -12.84 19.11 1.09
N ALA A 526 -13.36 19.77 0.03
CA ALA A 526 -14.04 21.06 0.17
C ALA A 526 -15.28 20.97 1.08
N ALA A 527 -16.05 19.89 1.00
CA ALA A 527 -17.19 19.63 1.87
C ALA A 527 -16.74 19.45 3.33
N ARG A 528 -15.64 18.71 3.59
CA ARG A 528 -15.07 18.55 4.94
C ARG A 528 -14.59 19.87 5.53
N VAL A 529 -13.90 20.69 4.74
CA VAL A 529 -13.47 22.03 5.18
C VAL A 529 -14.67 22.90 5.54
N ARG A 530 -15.72 22.94 4.71
CA ARG A 530 -16.95 23.68 5.01
C ARG A 530 -17.65 23.18 6.27
N GLN A 531 -17.71 21.87 6.50
CA GLN A 531 -18.26 21.29 7.74
C GLN A 531 -17.48 21.76 8.96
N LEU A 532 -16.15 21.70 8.92
CA LEU A 532 -15.27 22.12 10.02
C LEU A 532 -15.40 23.63 10.30
N VAL A 533 -15.41 24.47 9.26
CA VAL A 533 -15.59 25.94 9.41
C VAL A 533 -16.97 26.28 10.01
N ALA A 534 -17.99 25.47 9.73
CA ALA A 534 -19.33 25.60 10.29
C ALA A 534 -19.50 24.96 11.69
N ASN A 535 -18.43 24.43 12.31
CA ASN A 535 -18.46 23.70 13.58
C ASN A 535 -19.45 22.51 13.57
N LEU A 536 -19.55 21.82 12.43
CA LEU A 536 -20.28 20.56 12.32
C LEU A 536 -19.36 19.41 12.69
N ASP A 537 -19.94 18.31 13.19
CA ASP A 537 -19.19 17.07 13.39
C ASP A 537 -19.01 16.28 12.08
N TRP A 538 -18.31 15.14 12.15
CA TRP A 538 -18.06 14.25 11.01
C TRP A 538 -19.34 13.84 10.24
N PHE A 539 -20.47 13.75 10.94
CA PHE A 539 -21.77 13.39 10.36
C PHE A 539 -22.57 14.61 9.87
N GLY A 540 -22.01 15.81 9.96
CA GLY A 540 -22.66 17.06 9.59
C GLY A 540 -23.66 17.56 10.65
N VAL A 541 -23.58 17.05 11.88
CA VAL A 541 -24.48 17.42 12.97
C VAL A 541 -23.83 18.55 13.80
N PRO A 542 -24.51 19.68 14.03
CA PRO A 542 -23.98 20.73 14.89
C PRO A 542 -24.01 20.30 16.35
N ALA A 543 -23.08 20.83 17.15
CA ALA A 543 -22.98 20.48 18.58
C ALA A 543 -24.26 20.75 19.38
N ALA A 544 -25.05 21.76 18.98
CA ALA A 544 -26.30 22.15 19.64
C ALA A 544 -27.55 21.44 19.08
N PHE A 545 -27.40 20.48 18.17
CA PHE A 545 -28.52 19.77 17.56
C PHE A 545 -29.26 18.90 18.59
N VAL A 546 -30.58 19.06 18.66
CA VAL A 546 -31.46 18.23 19.48
C VAL A 546 -32.22 17.26 18.57
N PRO A 547 -31.98 15.95 18.68
CA PRO A 547 -32.71 14.98 17.87
C PRO A 547 -34.21 14.96 18.22
N PRO A 548 -35.11 14.83 17.24
CA PRO A 548 -36.56 14.73 17.50
C PRO A 548 -36.98 13.36 18.07
N PHE A 549 -36.05 12.41 18.19
CA PHE A 549 -36.29 11.06 18.70
C PHE A 549 -35.87 10.97 20.17
N THR A 550 -36.58 10.16 20.94
CA THR A 550 -36.24 9.92 22.35
C THR A 550 -34.92 9.16 22.49
N PHE A 551 -34.20 9.40 23.58
CA PHE A 551 -32.98 8.67 23.92
C PHE A 551 -33.18 7.16 23.90
N ASP A 552 -34.27 6.67 24.51
CA ASP A 552 -34.56 5.23 24.62
C ASP A 552 -34.75 4.57 23.24
N TYR A 553 -35.42 5.25 22.31
CA TYR A 553 -35.56 4.75 20.95
C TYR A 553 -34.21 4.73 20.22
N LEU A 554 -33.45 5.84 20.28
CA LEU A 554 -32.14 5.93 19.64
C LEU A 554 -31.14 4.91 20.20
N GLN A 555 -31.15 4.66 21.51
CA GLN A 555 -30.31 3.66 22.15
C GLN A 555 -30.62 2.26 21.61
N ASN A 556 -31.90 1.88 21.52
CA ASN A 556 -32.30 0.59 21.00
C ASN A 556 -31.97 0.45 19.51
N ALA A 557 -32.18 1.50 18.71
CA ALA A 557 -31.83 1.53 17.30
C ALA A 557 -30.32 1.42 17.08
N ALA A 558 -29.51 2.15 17.86
CA ALA A 558 -28.05 2.08 17.81
C ALA A 558 -27.53 0.69 18.19
N ARG A 559 -28.06 0.09 19.29
CA ARG A 559 -27.72 -1.30 19.67
C ARG A 559 -28.07 -2.29 18.57
N PHE A 560 -29.27 -2.20 17.99
CA PHE A 560 -29.68 -3.10 16.93
C PHE A 560 -28.72 -3.05 15.73
N LEU A 561 -28.38 -1.85 15.26
CA LEU A 561 -27.43 -1.68 14.16
C LEU A 561 -26.01 -2.17 14.54
N GLY A 562 -25.56 -1.89 15.76
CA GLY A 562 -24.28 -2.40 16.28
C GLY A 562 -24.23 -3.92 16.35
N GLN A 563 -25.33 -4.58 16.73
CA GLN A 563 -25.44 -6.04 16.72
C GLN A 563 -25.45 -6.62 15.30
N GLN A 564 -26.07 -5.94 14.32
CA GLN A 564 -25.98 -6.33 12.91
C GLN A 564 -24.54 -6.21 12.38
N ALA A 565 -23.82 -5.15 12.77
CA ALA A 565 -22.40 -5.00 12.45
C ALA A 565 -21.57 -6.15 13.06
N GLN A 566 -21.77 -6.44 14.34
CA GLN A 566 -21.09 -7.52 15.05
C GLN A 566 -21.36 -8.90 14.43
N ALA A 567 -22.60 -9.16 13.99
CA ALA A 567 -22.95 -10.41 13.31
C ALA A 567 -22.24 -10.54 11.95
N ALA A 568 -22.29 -9.51 11.11
CA ALA A 568 -21.61 -9.50 9.81
C ALA A 568 -20.08 -9.62 9.96
N GLU A 569 -19.51 -9.04 11.01
CA GLU A 569 -18.09 -9.16 11.34
C GLU A 569 -17.70 -10.59 11.74
N ARG A 570 -18.54 -11.28 12.52
CA ARG A 570 -18.34 -12.71 12.85
C ARG A 570 -18.38 -13.58 11.59
N ASP A 571 -19.31 -13.32 10.67
CA ASP A 571 -19.41 -14.04 9.40
C ASP A 571 -18.18 -13.79 8.52
N TYR A 572 -17.68 -12.55 8.48
CA TYR A 572 -16.41 -12.20 7.82
C TYR A 572 -15.24 -13.03 8.36
N ILE A 573 -15.08 -13.10 9.68
CA ILE A 573 -14.00 -13.87 10.32
C ILE A 573 -14.10 -15.36 9.93
N GLN A 574 -15.31 -15.92 9.98
CA GLN A 574 -15.54 -17.32 9.59
C GLN A 574 -15.20 -17.56 8.11
N PHE A 575 -15.57 -16.66 7.21
CA PHE A 575 -15.25 -16.80 5.79
C PHE A 575 -13.75 -16.63 5.50
N MET A 576 -13.07 -15.73 6.21
CA MET A 576 -11.61 -15.60 6.13
C MET A 576 -10.89 -16.86 6.62
N GLU A 577 -11.35 -17.49 7.70
CA GLU A 577 -10.81 -18.77 8.18
C GLU A 577 -10.98 -19.88 7.11
N ARG A 578 -12.16 -19.95 6.46
CA ARG A 578 -12.40 -20.89 5.35
C ARG A 578 -11.51 -20.61 4.14
N TYR A 579 -11.30 -19.33 3.82
CA TYR A 579 -10.38 -18.90 2.77
C TYR A 579 -8.94 -19.39 3.04
N ASP A 580 -8.42 -19.15 4.24
CA ASP A 580 -7.05 -19.52 4.61
C ASP A 580 -6.87 -21.05 4.67
N SER A 581 -7.84 -21.76 5.25
CA SER A 581 -7.88 -23.23 5.23
C SER A 581 -7.93 -23.79 3.81
N GLY A 582 -8.72 -23.17 2.92
CA GLY A 582 -8.79 -23.52 1.51
C GLY A 582 -7.45 -23.30 0.79
N LYS A 583 -6.77 -22.18 1.04
CA LYS A 583 -5.43 -21.91 0.48
C LYS A 583 -4.38 -22.90 0.95
N LEU A 584 -4.39 -23.24 2.23
CA LEU A 584 -3.51 -24.26 2.79
C LEU A 584 -3.76 -25.62 2.14
N THR A 585 -5.03 -26.00 1.99
CA THR A 585 -5.42 -27.25 1.33
C THR A 585 -4.93 -27.29 -0.12
N ARG A 586 -5.12 -26.20 -0.88
CA ARG A 586 -4.60 -26.07 -2.25
C ARG A 586 -3.08 -26.23 -2.30
N LEU A 587 -2.36 -25.56 -1.40
CA LEU A 587 -0.91 -25.66 -1.31
C LEU A 587 -0.45 -27.09 -1.04
N GLN A 588 -1.09 -27.78 -0.10
CA GLN A 588 -0.80 -29.18 0.22
C GLN A 588 -1.06 -30.11 -0.96
N LEU A 589 -2.16 -29.92 -1.71
CA LEU A 589 -2.46 -30.69 -2.91
C LEU A 589 -1.42 -30.47 -4.01
N HIS A 590 -0.97 -29.24 -4.24
CA HIS A 590 0.10 -28.95 -5.19
C HIS A 590 1.44 -29.56 -4.75
N GLN A 591 1.79 -29.48 -3.47
CA GLN A 591 2.99 -30.12 -2.94
C GLN A 591 2.94 -31.64 -3.07
N ALA A 592 1.78 -32.27 -2.79
CA ALA A 592 1.58 -33.70 -2.96
C ALA A 592 1.71 -34.12 -4.44
N ALA A 593 1.19 -33.32 -5.36
CA ALA A 593 1.35 -33.56 -6.80
C ALA A 593 2.81 -33.43 -7.25
N ALA A 594 3.54 -32.43 -6.74
CA ALA A 594 4.96 -32.25 -7.03
C ALA A 594 5.82 -33.39 -6.45
N ALA A 595 5.55 -33.81 -5.21
CA ALA A 595 6.21 -34.96 -4.58
C ALA A 595 5.95 -36.25 -5.36
N SER A 596 4.70 -36.50 -5.77
CA SER A 596 4.34 -37.66 -6.58
C SER A 596 5.03 -37.68 -7.95
N ALA A 597 5.32 -36.50 -8.52
CA ALA A 597 6.09 -36.39 -9.76
C ALA A 597 7.58 -36.71 -9.57
N ALA A 598 8.16 -36.29 -8.44
CA ALA A 598 9.53 -36.68 -8.08
C ALA A 598 9.63 -38.19 -7.81
N ASP A 599 8.67 -38.77 -7.08
CA ASP A 599 8.61 -40.21 -6.81
C ASP A 599 8.49 -41.02 -8.10
N GLU A 600 7.70 -40.58 -9.07
CA GLU A 600 7.61 -41.21 -10.40
C GLU A 600 8.96 -41.18 -11.12
N ALA A 601 9.67 -40.04 -11.10
CA ALA A 601 10.97 -39.92 -11.74
C ALA A 601 12.00 -40.90 -11.12
N VAL A 602 12.03 -40.99 -9.79
CA VAL A 602 12.88 -41.95 -9.06
C VAL A 602 12.51 -43.39 -9.40
N ALA A 603 11.23 -43.74 -9.38
CA ALA A 603 10.76 -45.09 -9.69
C ALA A 603 11.07 -45.51 -11.14
N LYS A 604 10.96 -44.58 -12.11
CA LYS A 604 11.38 -44.82 -13.49
C LYS A 604 12.87 -45.08 -13.60
N GLN A 605 13.68 -44.31 -12.88
CA GLN A 605 15.13 -44.49 -12.90
C GLN A 605 15.56 -45.81 -12.25
N GLN A 606 14.88 -46.22 -11.16
CA GLN A 606 15.06 -47.55 -10.57
C GLN A 606 14.67 -48.68 -11.52
N ALA A 607 13.59 -48.52 -12.29
CA ALA A 607 13.21 -49.51 -13.31
C ALA A 607 14.26 -49.64 -14.42
N VAL A 608 14.83 -48.51 -14.88
CA VAL A 608 15.94 -48.51 -15.85
C VAL A 608 17.18 -49.19 -15.27
N ALA A 609 17.53 -48.89 -14.02
CA ALA A 609 18.66 -49.53 -13.33
C ALA A 609 18.47 -51.05 -13.19
N ALA A 610 17.28 -51.50 -12.79
CA ALA A 610 16.96 -52.92 -12.67
C ALA A 610 17.02 -53.64 -14.04
N GLN A 611 16.63 -52.96 -15.14
CA GLN A 611 16.78 -53.51 -16.49
C GLN A 611 18.26 -53.64 -16.90
N ALA A 612 19.11 -52.71 -16.48
CA ALA A 612 20.55 -52.80 -16.69
C ALA A 612 21.17 -53.98 -15.89
N GLU A 613 20.68 -54.26 -14.68
CA GLU A 613 21.10 -55.45 -13.90
C GLU A 613 20.74 -56.76 -14.59
N VAL A 614 19.61 -56.84 -15.31
CA VAL A 614 19.27 -58.02 -16.13
C VAL A 614 20.30 -58.21 -17.24
N THR A 615 20.69 -57.12 -17.93
CA THR A 615 21.73 -57.18 -18.97
C THR A 615 23.06 -57.65 -18.41
N LEU A 616 23.44 -57.18 -17.21
CA LEU A 616 24.64 -57.63 -16.51
C LEU A 616 24.57 -59.11 -16.09
N ALA A 617 23.42 -59.58 -15.62
CA ALA A 617 23.23 -60.99 -15.28
C ALA A 617 23.32 -61.88 -16.52
N ASN A 618 22.76 -61.44 -17.66
CA ASN A 618 22.85 -62.17 -18.93
C ASN A 618 24.30 -62.27 -19.43
N THR A 619 25.09 -61.20 -19.35
CA THR A 619 26.51 -61.25 -19.74
C THR A 619 27.33 -62.13 -18.80
N ALA A 620 27.03 -62.11 -17.49
CA ALA A 620 27.64 -63.03 -16.53
C ALA A 620 27.30 -64.50 -16.83
N GLN A 621 26.05 -64.80 -17.21
CA GLN A 621 25.62 -66.14 -17.61
C GLN A 621 26.32 -66.59 -18.91
N LEU A 622 26.41 -65.70 -19.91
CA LEU A 622 27.14 -65.99 -21.15
C LEU A 622 28.60 -66.31 -20.86
N LEU A 623 29.27 -65.50 -20.03
CA LEU A 623 30.65 -65.72 -19.62
C LEU A 623 30.82 -67.08 -18.91
N ALA A 624 29.92 -67.44 -18.01
CA ALA A 624 29.95 -68.73 -17.32
C ALA A 624 29.78 -69.91 -18.31
N ASN A 625 28.84 -69.80 -19.26
CA ASN A 625 28.64 -70.77 -20.32
C ASN A 625 29.86 -70.92 -21.24
N THR A 626 30.48 -69.81 -21.65
CA THR A 626 31.70 -69.82 -22.46
C THR A 626 32.87 -70.45 -21.71
N ARG A 627 33.04 -70.15 -20.42
CA ARG A 627 34.09 -70.77 -19.59
C ARG A 627 33.91 -72.28 -19.50
N LYS A 628 32.67 -72.76 -19.31
CA LYS A 628 32.37 -74.19 -19.32
C LYS A 628 32.70 -74.82 -20.68
N ALA A 629 32.22 -74.23 -21.77
CA ALA A 629 32.49 -74.73 -23.13
C ALA A 629 33.98 -74.78 -23.45
N ASN A 630 34.75 -73.75 -23.03
CA ASN A 630 36.20 -73.73 -23.17
C ASN A 630 36.87 -74.83 -22.34
N ALA A 631 36.39 -75.11 -21.13
CA ALA A 631 36.90 -76.21 -20.31
C ALA A 631 36.61 -77.58 -20.93
N ASP A 632 35.41 -77.79 -21.49
CA ASP A 632 35.02 -79.01 -22.21
C ASP A 632 35.87 -79.20 -23.49
N ALA A 633 36.11 -78.12 -24.24
CA ALA A 633 36.96 -78.12 -25.42
C ALA A 633 38.44 -78.38 -25.08
N ALA A 634 38.96 -77.75 -24.02
CA ALA A 634 40.33 -77.95 -23.54
C ALA A 634 40.55 -79.39 -23.08
N ARG A 635 39.59 -79.98 -22.36
CA ARG A 635 39.59 -81.41 -21.99
C ARG A 635 39.64 -82.31 -23.23
N SER A 636 38.81 -82.03 -24.23
CA SER A 636 38.77 -82.82 -25.47
C SER A 636 40.08 -82.72 -26.27
N ALA A 637 40.64 -81.52 -26.37
CA ALA A 637 41.93 -81.28 -27.01
C ALA A 637 43.08 -81.97 -26.26
N TYR A 638 43.09 -81.89 -24.93
CA TYR A 638 44.06 -82.59 -24.09
C TYR A 638 43.96 -84.10 -24.27
N HIS A 639 42.76 -84.68 -24.28
CA HIS A 639 42.58 -86.11 -24.54
C HIS A 639 43.21 -86.55 -25.87
N THR A 640 42.98 -85.79 -26.95
CA THR A 640 43.54 -86.09 -28.28
C THR A 640 45.07 -85.97 -28.30
N MET A 641 45.62 -84.85 -27.82
CA MET A 641 47.07 -84.60 -27.84
C MET A 641 47.84 -85.49 -26.86
N ALA A 642 47.28 -85.79 -25.70
CA ALA A 642 47.91 -86.69 -24.72
C ALA A 642 48.07 -88.10 -25.30
N ASN A 643 47.11 -88.60 -26.08
CA ASN A 643 47.25 -89.90 -26.76
C ASN A 643 48.41 -89.91 -27.76
N GLU A 644 48.60 -88.80 -28.48
CA GLU A 644 49.70 -88.64 -29.42
C GLU A 644 51.05 -88.51 -28.72
N GLN A 645 51.12 -87.75 -27.62
CA GLN A 645 52.30 -87.66 -26.76
C GLN A 645 52.67 -89.02 -26.15
N ILE A 646 51.70 -89.74 -25.58
CA ILE A 646 51.92 -91.08 -25.01
C ILE A 646 52.47 -92.02 -26.07
N ARG A 647 51.95 -91.99 -27.31
CA ARG A 647 52.46 -92.79 -28.43
C ARG A 647 53.92 -92.46 -28.72
N LEU A 648 54.25 -91.17 -28.90
CA LEU A 648 55.62 -90.72 -29.20
C LEU A 648 56.60 -91.04 -28.06
N GLU A 649 56.22 -90.83 -26.80
CA GLU A 649 57.05 -91.19 -25.64
C GLU A 649 57.26 -92.69 -25.52
N THR A 650 56.25 -93.49 -25.85
CA THR A 650 56.34 -94.96 -25.87
C THR A 650 57.29 -95.42 -26.97
N GLU A 651 57.18 -94.85 -28.18
CA GLU A 651 58.09 -95.11 -29.30
C GLU A 651 59.53 -94.68 -28.95
N MET A 652 59.73 -93.49 -28.38
CA MET A 652 61.05 -93.02 -27.94
C MET A 652 61.66 -93.89 -26.84
N ALA A 653 60.86 -94.35 -25.87
CA ALA A 653 61.31 -95.28 -24.84
C ALA A 653 61.70 -96.65 -25.43
N TRP A 654 60.98 -97.11 -26.46
CA TRP A 654 61.28 -98.32 -27.21
C TRP A 654 62.60 -98.21 -28.00
N TYR A 655 62.83 -97.09 -28.72
CA TYR A 655 64.08 -96.85 -29.46
C TYR A 655 65.27 -96.50 -28.56
N GLY A 656 65.05 -95.83 -27.43
CA GLY A 656 66.09 -95.38 -26.50
C GLY A 656 66.75 -96.49 -25.66
N SER A 657 66.13 -97.68 -25.59
CA SER A 657 66.70 -98.86 -24.91
C SER A 657 67.45 -99.82 -25.86
N GLN A 658 67.98 -99.31 -26.98
CA GLN A 658 68.79 -100.10 -27.93
C GLN A 658 70.26 -100.21 -27.48
N ASN A 659 70.51 -100.80 -26.31
CA ASN A 659 71.86 -101.25 -25.94
C ASN A 659 72.04 -102.71 -26.36
N SER A 660 73.20 -103.06 -26.93
CA SER A 660 73.48 -104.39 -27.52
C SER A 660 73.25 -105.59 -26.59
N TRP A 661 73.17 -105.35 -25.27
CA TRP A 661 72.87 -106.34 -24.23
C TRP A 661 71.36 -106.57 -23.97
N GLU A 662 70.50 -105.59 -24.24
CA GLU A 662 69.06 -105.61 -23.90
C GLU A 662 68.18 -106.26 -24.99
N LEU A 663 68.69 -106.40 -26.23
CA LEU A 663 67.97 -106.97 -27.38
C LEU A 663 67.84 -108.52 -27.38
N ASN A 664 68.53 -109.23 -26.49
CA ASN A 664 68.58 -110.71 -26.47
C ASN A 664 68.32 -111.33 -25.09
N ASN A 665 67.84 -110.55 -24.11
CA ASN A 665 67.57 -111.02 -22.75
C ASN A 665 66.08 -110.82 -22.37
N PRO A 666 65.28 -111.90 -22.37
CA PRO A 666 63.89 -111.85 -21.90
C PRO A 666 63.82 -111.76 -20.37
N ILE A 667 62.79 -111.09 -19.84
CA ILE A 667 62.58 -111.00 -18.39
C ILE A 667 62.16 -112.38 -17.86
N PRO A 668 62.86 -112.94 -16.85
CA PRO A 668 62.58 -114.28 -16.34
C PRO A 668 61.14 -114.40 -15.83
N GLY A 669 60.33 -115.26 -16.46
CA GLY A 669 58.96 -115.60 -16.05
C GLY A 669 57.82 -114.89 -16.81
N ASP A 670 58.12 -113.88 -17.64
CA ASP A 670 57.11 -113.10 -18.39
C ASP A 670 57.20 -113.30 -19.92
N GLY A 671 58.31 -113.85 -20.43
CA GLY A 671 58.46 -114.24 -21.84
C GLY A 671 58.55 -113.09 -22.85
N ARG A 672 58.52 -111.83 -22.38
CA ARG A 672 58.69 -110.59 -23.14
C ARG A 672 60.09 -110.00 -22.95
N ASP A 673 60.57 -109.25 -23.93
CA ASP A 673 61.90 -108.62 -23.87
C ASP A 673 61.88 -107.33 -23.02
N ILE A 674 63.01 -106.98 -22.39
CA ILE A 674 63.11 -105.84 -21.44
C ILE A 674 62.59 -104.52 -22.06
N HIS A 675 62.89 -104.28 -23.34
CA HIS A 675 62.47 -103.08 -24.06
C HIS A 675 60.95 -103.02 -24.30
N GLU A 676 60.28 -104.17 -24.46
CA GLU A 676 58.82 -104.25 -24.59
C GLU A 676 58.12 -103.91 -23.27
N VAL A 677 58.69 -104.33 -22.14
CA VAL A 677 58.16 -104.03 -20.80
C VAL A 677 58.36 -102.56 -20.43
N ILE A 678 59.53 -101.98 -20.71
CA ILE A 678 59.78 -100.53 -20.50
C ILE A 678 58.80 -99.68 -21.31
N ALA A 679 58.57 -100.02 -22.59
CA ALA A 679 57.59 -99.34 -23.42
C ALA A 679 56.15 -99.52 -22.91
N ALA A 680 55.77 -100.73 -22.50
CA ALA A 680 54.44 -101.02 -21.95
C ALA A 680 54.17 -100.26 -20.63
N ASP A 681 55.14 -100.23 -19.72
CA ASP A 681 55.04 -99.49 -18.46
C ASP A 681 55.03 -97.98 -18.68
N ARG A 682 55.81 -97.46 -19.66
CA ARG A 682 55.77 -96.04 -20.04
C ARG A 682 54.40 -95.64 -20.59
N ASN A 683 53.82 -96.47 -21.46
CA ASN A 683 52.45 -96.29 -21.94
C ASN A 683 51.43 -96.31 -20.79
N ARG A 684 51.56 -97.28 -19.86
CA ARG A 684 50.67 -97.40 -18.70
C ARG A 684 50.76 -96.20 -17.76
N LEU A 685 51.96 -95.71 -17.48
CA LEU A 685 52.19 -94.50 -16.68
C LEU A 685 51.57 -93.26 -17.35
N GLY A 686 51.74 -93.14 -18.67
CA GLY A 686 51.12 -92.09 -19.48
C GLY A 686 49.60 -92.12 -19.43
N GLN A 687 48.98 -93.32 -19.54
CA GLN A 687 47.53 -93.51 -19.41
C GLN A 687 47.01 -93.07 -18.05
N ILE A 688 47.66 -93.48 -16.95
CA ILE A 688 47.25 -93.12 -15.59
C ILE A 688 47.34 -91.60 -15.38
N SER A 689 48.44 -90.97 -15.81
CA SER A 689 48.61 -89.52 -15.70
C SER A 689 47.56 -88.76 -16.50
N ARG A 690 47.27 -89.20 -17.73
CA ARG A 690 46.22 -88.64 -18.58
C ARG A 690 44.84 -88.78 -17.92
N ASP A 691 44.50 -89.96 -17.41
CA ASP A 691 43.18 -90.23 -16.84
C ASP A 691 42.95 -89.43 -15.56
N TYR A 692 43.98 -89.27 -14.72
CA TYR A 692 43.92 -88.39 -13.55
C TYR A 692 43.72 -86.93 -13.94
N GLU A 693 44.47 -86.43 -14.93
CA GLU A 693 44.33 -85.04 -15.38
C GLU A 693 42.96 -84.81 -16.05
N LEU A 694 42.47 -85.77 -16.84
CA LEU A 694 41.12 -85.72 -17.41
C LEU A 694 40.06 -85.71 -16.30
N LEU A 695 40.20 -86.52 -15.24
CA LEU A 695 39.28 -86.50 -14.10
C LEU A 695 39.27 -85.12 -13.42
N ARG A 696 40.44 -84.54 -13.17
CA ARG A 696 40.58 -83.18 -12.62
C ARG A 696 39.92 -82.14 -13.52
N MET A 697 40.18 -82.17 -14.83
CA MET A 697 39.53 -81.29 -15.81
C MET A 697 38.00 -81.50 -15.84
N GLN A 698 37.49 -82.72 -15.63
CA GLN A 698 36.05 -82.98 -15.51
C GLN A 698 35.46 -82.33 -14.27
N GLN A 699 36.14 -82.42 -13.13
CA GLN A 699 35.69 -81.79 -11.89
C GLN A 699 35.59 -80.29 -12.08
N THR A 700 36.61 -79.66 -12.68
CA THR A 700 36.57 -78.23 -13.05
C THR A 700 35.40 -77.91 -14.00
N ALA A 701 35.15 -78.74 -15.02
CA ALA A 701 34.02 -78.54 -15.94
C ALA A 701 32.66 -78.67 -15.23
N ASN A 702 32.53 -79.60 -14.28
CA ASN A 702 31.32 -79.79 -13.46
C ASN A 702 31.10 -78.60 -12.50
N GLU A 703 32.15 -78.09 -11.86
CA GLU A 703 32.10 -76.89 -11.01
C GLU A 703 31.66 -75.66 -11.82
N LEU A 704 32.22 -75.47 -13.01
CA LEU A 704 31.79 -74.42 -13.95
C LEU A 704 30.35 -74.63 -14.43
N GLY A 705 29.89 -75.88 -14.53
CA GLY A 705 28.49 -76.22 -14.81
C GLY A 705 27.54 -75.76 -13.70
N ILE A 706 27.90 -75.98 -12.44
CA ILE A 706 27.14 -75.48 -11.28
C ILE A 706 27.12 -73.95 -11.27
N ALA A 707 28.26 -73.30 -11.54
CA ALA A 707 28.36 -71.85 -11.65
C ALA A 707 27.47 -71.29 -12.77
N ALA A 708 27.37 -71.98 -13.92
CA ALA A 708 26.48 -71.61 -15.01
C ALA A 708 24.99 -71.73 -14.62
N THR A 709 24.60 -72.78 -13.88
CA THR A 709 23.24 -72.91 -13.35
C THR A 709 22.91 -71.81 -12.34
N GLN A 710 23.83 -71.49 -11.41
CA GLN A 710 23.65 -70.38 -10.47
C GLN A 710 23.51 -69.03 -11.19
N ALA A 711 24.32 -68.78 -12.23
CA ALA A 711 24.18 -67.58 -13.06
C ALA A 711 22.81 -67.53 -13.76
N GLY A 712 22.28 -68.66 -14.21
CA GLY A 712 20.92 -68.75 -14.78
C GLY A 712 19.81 -68.44 -13.77
N ASN A 713 19.92 -68.94 -12.54
CA ASN A 713 19.00 -68.58 -11.46
C ASN A 713 19.08 -67.09 -11.11
N GLN A 714 20.28 -66.50 -11.15
CA GLN A 714 20.48 -65.07 -10.94
C GLN A 714 19.81 -64.23 -12.02
N VAL A 715 19.82 -64.67 -13.29
CA VAL A 715 19.08 -64.02 -14.38
C VAL A 715 17.58 -64.03 -14.10
N ALA A 716 17.01 -65.18 -13.71
CA ALA A 716 15.58 -65.27 -13.39
C ALA A 716 15.18 -64.35 -12.22
N LEU A 717 16.02 -64.26 -11.17
CA LEU A 717 15.82 -63.34 -10.05
C LEU A 717 15.89 -61.87 -10.51
N SER A 718 16.90 -61.50 -11.30
CA SER A 718 17.03 -60.13 -11.81
C SER A 718 15.86 -59.75 -12.72
N GLN A 719 15.34 -60.69 -13.53
CA GLN A 719 14.15 -60.45 -14.35
C GLN A 719 12.89 -60.19 -13.51
N ALA A 720 12.68 -60.97 -12.44
CA ALA A 720 11.57 -60.74 -11.51
C ALA A 720 11.68 -59.38 -10.80
N ARG A 721 12.90 -58.97 -10.39
CA ARG A 721 13.15 -57.64 -9.81
C ARG A 721 12.87 -56.52 -10.81
N ALA A 722 13.29 -56.67 -12.07
CA ALA A 722 13.02 -55.70 -13.12
C ALA A 722 11.52 -55.55 -13.38
N GLN A 723 10.76 -56.65 -13.44
CA GLN A 723 9.30 -56.61 -13.56
C GLN A 723 8.63 -55.92 -12.36
N ALA A 724 9.08 -56.21 -11.14
CA ALA A 724 8.57 -55.54 -9.93
C ALA A 724 8.87 -54.03 -9.93
N ALA A 725 10.05 -53.62 -10.40
CA ALA A 725 10.42 -52.22 -10.53
C ALA A 725 9.59 -51.48 -11.60
N VAL A 726 9.29 -52.13 -12.74
CA VAL A 726 8.39 -51.59 -13.77
C VAL A 726 6.96 -51.41 -13.22
N LEU A 727 6.43 -52.39 -12.50
CA LEU A 727 5.11 -52.27 -11.85
C LEU A 727 5.09 -51.16 -10.80
N SER A 728 6.17 -51.01 -10.03
CA SER A 728 6.31 -49.92 -9.04
C SER A 728 6.32 -48.55 -9.70
N SER A 729 6.99 -48.41 -10.86
CA SER A 729 6.97 -47.20 -11.68
C SER A 729 5.57 -46.89 -12.23
N GLN A 730 4.84 -47.89 -12.71
CA GLN A 730 3.44 -47.71 -13.15
C GLN A 730 2.53 -47.29 -12.00
N ALA A 731 2.70 -47.87 -10.81
CA ALA A 731 1.96 -47.47 -9.61
C ALA A 731 2.27 -46.02 -9.21
N ALA A 732 3.53 -45.56 -9.33
CA ALA A 732 3.91 -44.17 -9.09
C ALA A 732 3.23 -43.21 -10.09
N THR A 733 3.16 -43.58 -11.38
CA THR A 733 2.41 -42.81 -12.40
C THR A 733 0.93 -42.65 -12.03
N LEU A 734 0.28 -43.74 -11.57
CA LEU A 734 -1.12 -43.69 -11.13
C LEU A 734 -1.31 -42.80 -9.89
N ARG A 735 -0.40 -42.87 -8.91
CA ARG A 735 -0.42 -41.97 -7.74
C ARG A 735 -0.29 -40.50 -8.14
N ARG A 736 0.59 -40.17 -9.11
CA ARG A 736 0.67 -38.82 -9.65
C ARG A 736 -0.63 -38.39 -10.33
N GLN A 737 -1.23 -39.25 -11.16
CA GLN A 737 -2.51 -38.95 -11.79
C GLN A 737 -3.61 -38.71 -10.75
N GLN A 738 -3.68 -39.54 -9.71
CA GLN A 738 -4.61 -39.36 -8.60
C GLN A 738 -4.38 -38.00 -7.89
N ALA A 739 -3.14 -37.65 -7.57
CA ALA A 739 -2.82 -36.37 -6.94
C ALA A 739 -3.24 -35.17 -7.81
N GLN A 740 -3.05 -35.27 -9.13
CA GLN A 740 -3.52 -34.26 -10.09
C GLN A 740 -5.04 -34.18 -10.19
N GLN A 741 -5.73 -35.33 -10.16
CA GLN A 741 -7.19 -35.37 -10.16
C GLN A 741 -7.78 -34.77 -8.88
N LEU A 742 -7.16 -35.02 -7.71
CA LEU A 742 -7.57 -34.40 -6.45
C LEU A 742 -7.41 -32.87 -6.49
N ALA A 743 -6.29 -32.37 -7.02
CA ALA A 743 -6.09 -30.94 -7.22
C ALA A 743 -7.12 -30.34 -8.20
N ALA A 744 -7.37 -31.00 -9.34
CA ALA A 744 -8.37 -30.55 -10.32
C ALA A 744 -9.80 -30.59 -9.75
N ALA A 745 -10.14 -31.61 -8.96
CA ALA A 745 -11.44 -31.71 -8.30
C ALA A 745 -11.64 -30.57 -7.29
N PHE A 746 -10.59 -30.22 -6.54
CA PHE A 746 -10.63 -29.07 -5.63
C PHE A 746 -10.86 -27.75 -6.38
N GLU A 747 -10.16 -27.51 -7.49
CA GLU A 747 -10.34 -26.30 -8.31
C GLU A 747 -11.72 -26.24 -9.00
N SER A 748 -12.36 -27.39 -9.24
CA SER A 748 -13.72 -27.47 -9.80
C SER A 748 -14.85 -27.29 -8.77
N SER A 749 -14.51 -27.20 -7.48
CA SER A 749 -15.47 -26.97 -6.39
C SER A 749 -16.21 -25.65 -6.55
N ALA A 750 -17.49 -25.60 -6.18
CA ALA A 750 -18.24 -24.34 -6.14
C ALA A 750 -17.72 -23.36 -5.07
N LEU A 751 -17.10 -23.87 -4.00
CA LEU A 751 -16.63 -23.07 -2.86
C LEU A 751 -15.09 -23.04 -2.84
N THR A 752 -14.50 -22.39 -3.85
CA THR A 752 -13.05 -22.18 -3.92
C THR A 752 -12.61 -21.08 -2.95
N PRO A 753 -11.30 -20.95 -2.65
CA PRO A 753 -10.80 -19.83 -1.84
C PRO A 753 -11.25 -18.46 -2.38
N GLU A 754 -11.28 -18.27 -3.68
CA GLU A 754 -11.67 -17.00 -4.31
C GLU A 754 -13.14 -16.65 -4.02
N VAL A 755 -14.03 -17.65 -4.02
CA VAL A 755 -15.45 -17.45 -3.64
C VAL A 755 -15.58 -17.10 -2.17
N TRP A 756 -14.87 -17.80 -1.28
CA TRP A 756 -14.85 -17.45 0.15
C TRP A 756 -14.30 -16.06 0.39
N ARG A 757 -13.28 -15.64 -0.36
CA ARG A 757 -12.74 -14.28 -0.28
C ARG A 757 -13.77 -13.24 -0.73
N ALA A 758 -14.50 -13.49 -1.81
CA ALA A 758 -15.55 -12.60 -2.29
C ALA A 758 -16.71 -12.47 -1.27
N LEU A 759 -17.13 -13.58 -0.65
CA LEU A 759 -18.12 -13.57 0.43
C LEU A 759 -17.62 -12.79 1.65
N ALA A 760 -16.36 -12.99 2.03
CA ALA A 760 -15.72 -12.23 3.11
C ALA A 760 -15.70 -10.73 2.79
N ASP A 761 -15.29 -10.33 1.59
CA ASP A 761 -15.26 -8.91 1.19
C ASP A 761 -16.66 -8.26 1.25
N PHE A 762 -17.68 -8.98 0.80
CA PHE A 762 -19.06 -8.50 0.89
C PHE A 762 -19.51 -8.32 2.35
N MET A 763 -19.23 -9.29 3.23
CA MET A 763 -19.53 -9.19 4.66
C MET A 763 -18.75 -8.08 5.35
N GLN A 764 -17.48 -7.87 5.00
CA GLN A 764 -16.67 -6.78 5.54
C GLN A 764 -17.28 -5.41 5.21
N GLN A 765 -17.70 -5.21 3.95
CA GLN A 765 -18.40 -3.98 3.53
C GLN A 765 -19.72 -3.79 4.30
N GLN A 766 -20.48 -4.87 4.49
CA GLN A 766 -21.73 -4.83 5.24
C GLN A 766 -21.50 -4.46 6.72
N ALA A 767 -20.47 -5.04 7.36
CA ALA A 767 -20.08 -4.74 8.73
C ALA A 767 -19.70 -3.27 8.89
N GLN A 768 -18.83 -2.75 8.01
CA GLN A 768 -18.43 -1.33 8.02
C GLN A 768 -19.62 -0.38 7.82
N ARG A 769 -20.56 -0.73 6.94
CA ARG A 769 -21.77 0.07 6.71
C ARG A 769 -22.68 0.10 7.92
N TYR A 770 -22.95 -1.05 8.55
CA TYR A 770 -23.76 -1.10 9.76
C TYR A 770 -23.07 -0.38 10.93
N LEU A 771 -21.75 -0.53 11.07
CA LEU A 771 -20.98 0.19 12.07
C LEU A 771 -21.10 1.71 11.86
N TYR A 772 -20.96 2.19 10.64
CA TYR A 772 -21.15 3.62 10.31
C TYR A 772 -22.55 4.12 10.69
N TRP A 773 -23.61 3.37 10.35
CA TRP A 773 -24.98 3.74 10.73
C TRP A 773 -25.17 3.69 12.25
N ALA A 774 -24.66 2.66 12.91
CA ALA A 774 -24.74 2.50 14.35
C ALA A 774 -24.04 3.65 15.08
N THR A 775 -22.82 4.02 14.67
CA THR A 775 -22.07 5.15 15.24
C THR A 775 -22.82 6.46 15.05
N ARG A 776 -23.40 6.71 13.86
CA ARG A 776 -24.19 7.92 13.61
C ARG A 776 -25.42 8.00 14.52
N VAL A 777 -26.17 6.91 14.64
CA VAL A 777 -27.36 6.85 15.52
C VAL A 777 -26.94 6.93 16.99
N ALA A 778 -25.81 6.34 17.37
CA ALA A 778 -25.25 6.45 18.71
C ALA A 778 -24.82 7.90 19.05
N ARG A 779 -24.29 8.66 18.09
CA ARG A 779 -23.98 10.08 18.30
C ARG A 779 -25.26 10.89 18.49
N LEU A 780 -26.33 10.60 17.75
CA LEU A 780 -27.65 11.20 18.00
C LEU A 780 -28.21 10.77 19.38
N MET A 781 -28.07 9.50 19.75
CA MET A 781 -28.46 8.99 21.07
C MET A 781 -27.74 9.77 22.17
N GLU A 782 -26.44 9.98 22.05
CA GLU A 782 -25.67 10.79 22.99
C GLU A 782 -26.19 12.22 23.04
N ARG A 783 -26.46 12.89 21.91
CA ARG A 783 -27.05 14.24 21.92
C ARG A 783 -28.41 14.29 22.62
N ALA A 784 -29.27 13.30 22.38
CA ALA A 784 -30.55 13.19 23.08
C ALA A 784 -30.34 12.98 24.60
N TYR A 785 -29.35 12.19 24.99
CA TYR A 785 -28.98 12.00 26.39
C TYR A 785 -28.46 13.29 27.05
N GLU A 786 -27.54 13.99 26.37
CA GLU A 786 -26.97 15.25 26.85
C GLU A 786 -28.06 16.32 27.00
N PHE A 787 -29.04 16.34 26.10
CA PHE A 787 -30.22 17.19 26.19
C PHE A 787 -31.09 16.83 27.41
N ASP A 788 -31.34 15.54 27.61
CA ASP A 788 -32.17 15.02 28.70
C ASP A 788 -31.52 15.19 30.09
N PHE A 789 -30.20 15.16 30.20
CA PHE A 789 -29.52 15.27 31.51
C PHE A 789 -28.75 16.58 31.71
N ASP A 790 -28.71 17.45 30.70
CA ASP A 790 -27.99 18.72 30.69
C ASP A 790 -26.51 18.59 31.09
N ALA A 791 -25.87 17.55 30.55
CA ALA A 791 -24.50 17.24 30.86
C ALA A 791 -23.81 16.56 29.68
N THR A 792 -22.60 17.02 29.39
CA THR A 792 -21.74 16.47 28.34
C THR A 792 -21.11 15.17 28.81
N VAL A 793 -21.26 14.09 28.03
CA VAL A 793 -20.70 12.77 28.37
C VAL A 793 -19.54 12.42 27.44
N ASP A 794 -19.63 12.81 26.16
CA ASP A 794 -18.62 12.63 25.12
C ASP A 794 -17.91 11.25 25.16
N ARG A 795 -18.74 10.20 25.11
CA ARG A 795 -18.34 8.80 25.16
C ARG A 795 -18.33 8.16 23.79
N ILE A 796 -19.24 8.54 22.89
CA ILE A 796 -19.34 7.93 21.56
C ILE A 796 -18.26 8.51 20.64
N ARG A 797 -17.37 7.64 20.14
CA ARG A 797 -16.31 8.02 19.20
C ARG A 797 -16.85 8.15 17.78
N LEU A 798 -16.24 9.00 16.96
CA LEU A 798 -16.58 9.11 15.53
C LEU A 798 -15.96 7.98 14.68
N ASP A 799 -14.89 7.34 15.17
CA ASP A 799 -14.28 6.17 14.53
C ASP A 799 -14.01 5.02 15.52
N TYR A 800 -14.75 3.93 15.38
CA TYR A 800 -14.55 2.69 16.12
C TYR A 800 -13.66 1.68 15.37
N SER A 801 -13.24 1.97 14.14
CA SER A 801 -12.35 1.13 13.34
C SER A 801 -10.85 1.42 13.55
N ALA A 802 -10.50 2.62 14.02
CA ALA A 802 -9.11 3.05 14.20
C ALA A 802 -8.38 2.38 15.38
N GLY A 803 -9.10 1.99 16.43
CA GLY A 803 -8.55 1.29 17.61
C GLY A 803 -8.76 -0.23 17.60
N ALA A 804 -9.22 -0.75 16.46
CA ALA A 804 -9.66 -2.11 16.27
C ALA A 804 -8.51 -2.98 15.71
N ALA A 805 -8.29 -4.18 16.24
CA ALA A 805 -7.21 -5.05 15.76
C ALA A 805 -7.52 -5.48 14.31
N ALA A 806 -6.80 -4.91 13.34
CA ALA A 806 -7.10 -5.04 11.91
C ALA A 806 -8.56 -4.63 11.55
N GLY A 807 -9.10 -3.62 12.22
CA GLY A 807 -10.47 -3.16 11.99
C GLY A 807 -11.56 -4.01 12.67
N MET A 808 -11.18 -5.00 13.49
CA MET A 808 -12.10 -5.86 14.24
C MET A 808 -12.32 -5.44 15.69
N LEU A 809 -13.50 -5.76 16.25
CA LEU A 809 -14.03 -5.40 17.57
C LEU A 809 -14.53 -3.95 17.68
N GLY A 810 -14.59 -3.20 16.57
CA GLY A 810 -15.17 -1.86 16.57
C GLY A 810 -16.64 -1.86 17.00
N SER A 811 -17.40 -2.87 16.56
CA SER A 811 -18.79 -3.09 16.92
C SER A 811 -18.97 -3.36 18.42
N ASP A 812 -18.12 -4.21 19.00
CA ASP A 812 -18.12 -4.53 20.43
C ASP A 812 -17.80 -3.31 21.31
N GLN A 813 -16.81 -2.50 20.89
CA GLN A 813 -16.46 -1.26 21.58
C GLN A 813 -17.61 -0.25 21.56
N LEU A 814 -18.26 -0.06 20.41
CA LEU A 814 -19.43 0.81 20.30
C LEU A 814 -20.58 0.34 21.19
N LEU A 815 -20.89 -0.96 21.20
CA LEU A 815 -21.95 -1.52 22.04
C LEU A 815 -21.67 -1.30 23.54
N ALA A 816 -20.42 -1.48 23.97
CA ALA A 816 -20.01 -1.21 25.34
C ALA A 816 -20.17 0.29 25.70
N ASP A 817 -19.84 1.19 24.79
CA ASP A 817 -20.02 2.63 24.98
C ASP A 817 -21.50 3.04 24.97
N ILE A 818 -22.36 2.38 24.19
CA ILE A 818 -23.82 2.55 24.25
C ILE A 818 -24.37 2.07 25.61
N ASP A 819 -23.89 0.93 26.10
CA ASP A 819 -24.29 0.37 27.39
C ASP A 819 -23.89 1.26 28.57
N TYR A 820 -22.76 1.97 28.45
CA TYR A 820 -22.31 2.94 29.45
C TYR A 820 -23.39 4.00 29.77
N PHE A 821 -24.14 4.49 28.79
CA PHE A 821 -25.21 5.47 29.03
C PHE A 821 -26.34 4.91 29.90
N THR A 822 -26.58 3.60 29.87
CA THR A 822 -27.55 2.96 30.76
C THR A 822 -27.05 2.99 32.20
N TYR A 823 -25.77 2.68 32.40
CA TYR A 823 -25.12 2.76 33.70
C TYR A 823 -25.06 4.21 34.22
N ASP A 824 -24.65 5.17 33.38
CA ASP A 824 -24.59 6.58 33.72
C ASP A 824 -25.98 7.13 34.07
N ARG A 825 -27.03 6.78 33.32
CA ARG A 825 -28.41 7.17 33.64
C ARG A 825 -28.85 6.75 35.03
N ILE A 826 -28.60 5.49 35.38
CA ILE A 826 -28.99 4.91 36.67
C ILE A 826 -28.20 5.54 37.81
N THR A 827 -26.90 5.78 37.63
CA THR A 827 -26.02 6.30 38.68
C THR A 827 -26.09 7.82 38.85
N ARG A 828 -26.39 8.56 37.77
CA ARG A 828 -26.52 10.02 37.76
C ARG A 828 -27.88 10.50 38.30
N THR A 829 -28.93 9.70 38.16
CA THR A 829 -30.27 10.07 38.62
C THR A 829 -30.34 10.01 40.16
N THR A 830 -30.09 11.14 40.82
CA THR A 830 -30.12 11.26 42.29
C THR A 830 -31.41 11.86 42.84
N HIS A 831 -32.13 12.65 42.05
CA HIS A 831 -33.39 13.30 42.42
C HIS A 831 -34.58 12.67 41.68
N LYS A 832 -35.73 12.61 42.35
CA LYS A 832 -36.99 12.19 41.71
C LYS A 832 -37.52 13.31 40.82
N MET A 833 -37.96 12.96 39.62
CA MET A 833 -38.73 13.86 38.76
C MET A 833 -40.13 14.02 39.33
N LEU A 834 -40.56 15.26 39.48
CA LEU A 834 -41.89 15.68 39.90
C LEU A 834 -42.64 16.25 38.71
N ARG A 835 -43.95 16.04 38.65
CA ARG A 835 -44.81 16.57 37.59
C ARG A 835 -45.73 17.64 38.16
N ALA A 836 -45.84 18.75 37.45
CA ALA A 836 -46.72 19.85 37.81
C ALA A 836 -47.28 20.54 36.56
N SER A 837 -48.27 21.42 36.77
CA SER A 837 -48.85 22.23 35.72
C SER A 837 -48.84 23.70 36.12
N HIS A 838 -48.56 24.58 35.17
CA HIS A 838 -48.64 26.03 35.35
C HIS A 838 -49.56 26.62 34.28
N ARG A 839 -50.55 27.40 34.70
CA ARG A 839 -51.54 28.01 33.80
C ARG A 839 -51.27 29.51 33.69
N VAL A 840 -51.16 29.97 32.45
CA VAL A 840 -51.00 31.39 32.09
C VAL A 840 -52.30 31.84 31.44
N SER A 841 -53.00 32.78 32.09
CA SER A 841 -54.14 33.50 31.49
C SER A 841 -53.60 34.72 30.75
N LEU A 842 -53.81 34.76 29.43
CA LEU A 842 -53.30 35.85 28.61
C LEU A 842 -54.06 37.16 28.83
N ALA A 843 -55.36 37.10 29.15
CA ALA A 843 -56.14 38.28 29.49
C ALA A 843 -55.75 38.85 30.85
N GLU A 844 -55.41 38.01 31.84
CA GLU A 844 -55.04 38.45 33.19
C GLU A 844 -53.58 38.94 33.26
N GLN A 845 -52.64 38.19 32.68
CA GLN A 845 -51.21 38.48 32.80
C GLN A 845 -50.70 39.46 31.74
N PHE A 846 -51.32 39.48 30.55
CA PHE A 846 -50.92 40.33 29.43
C PHE A 846 -52.10 41.16 28.88
N PRO A 847 -52.85 41.90 29.73
CA PRO A 847 -54.12 42.52 29.35
C PRO A 847 -53.99 43.51 28.19
N PHE A 848 -52.90 44.29 28.16
CA PHE A 848 -52.64 45.27 27.11
C PHE A 848 -52.40 44.62 25.74
N ALA A 849 -51.51 43.62 25.69
CA ALA A 849 -51.20 42.87 24.47
C ALA A 849 -52.41 42.06 23.99
N PHE A 850 -53.22 41.54 24.93
CA PHE A 850 -54.45 40.82 24.62
C PHE A 850 -55.53 41.73 24.01
N ALA A 851 -55.78 42.89 24.62
CA ALA A 851 -56.85 43.77 24.16
C ALA A 851 -56.51 44.51 22.85
N THR A 852 -55.28 44.98 22.69
CA THR A 852 -54.86 45.78 21.51
C THR A 852 -54.22 44.95 20.41
N GLY A 853 -53.61 43.81 20.73
CA GLY A 853 -53.03 42.87 19.77
C GLY A 853 -54.03 41.77 19.43
N PHE A 854 -54.17 40.79 20.33
CA PHE A 854 -54.92 39.56 20.07
C PHE A 854 -56.34 39.79 19.55
N ARG A 855 -57.12 40.67 20.19
CA ARG A 855 -58.51 40.94 19.77
C ARG A 855 -58.65 41.64 18.42
N ARG A 856 -57.57 42.25 17.90
CA ARG A 856 -57.57 42.96 16.61
C ARG A 856 -56.95 42.12 15.50
N THR A 857 -55.84 41.43 15.79
CA THR A 857 -55.02 40.73 14.78
C THR A 857 -55.08 39.22 14.91
N GLY A 858 -55.62 38.69 16.00
CA GLY A 858 -55.56 37.26 16.34
C GLY A 858 -54.17 36.80 16.81
N GLU A 859 -53.20 37.71 17.00
CA GLU A 859 -51.83 37.37 17.40
C GLU A 859 -51.45 38.01 18.75
N ILE A 860 -50.75 37.25 19.59
CA ILE A 860 -50.16 37.72 20.84
C ILE A 860 -48.80 37.08 21.09
N GLN A 861 -47.85 37.90 21.51
CA GLN A 861 -46.53 37.49 21.98
C GLN A 861 -46.48 37.65 23.49
N PHE A 862 -45.99 36.63 24.20
CA PHE A 862 -45.89 36.64 25.65
C PHE A 862 -44.68 35.83 26.11
N ASN A 863 -44.17 36.13 27.31
CA ASN A 863 -43.02 35.46 27.89
C ASN A 863 -43.40 34.83 29.22
N THR A 864 -42.90 33.64 29.49
CA THR A 864 -42.93 33.03 30.82
C THR A 864 -41.63 33.34 31.55
N LEU A 865 -41.70 33.87 32.78
CA LEU A 865 -40.52 34.28 33.54
C LEU A 865 -40.09 33.19 34.54
N LEU A 866 -38.78 33.07 34.75
CA LEU A 866 -38.23 32.12 35.72
C LEU A 866 -38.70 32.44 37.16
N SER A 867 -38.83 33.73 37.49
CA SER A 867 -39.31 34.21 38.78
C SER A 867 -40.71 33.73 39.13
N ASP A 868 -41.59 33.57 38.13
CA ASP A 868 -42.99 33.20 38.35
C ASP A 868 -43.10 31.74 38.83
N LEU A 869 -42.21 30.89 38.32
CA LEU A 869 -42.11 29.47 38.69
C LEU A 869 -41.44 29.30 40.04
N GLU A 870 -40.35 30.02 40.27
CA GLU A 870 -39.62 30.00 41.55
C GLU A 870 -40.49 30.44 42.71
N ARG A 871 -41.36 31.42 42.48
CA ARG A 871 -42.33 31.87 43.49
C ARG A 871 -43.41 30.83 43.76
N SER A 872 -43.90 30.18 42.71
CA SER A 872 -44.95 29.16 42.84
C SER A 872 -44.43 27.92 43.56
N TYR A 873 -43.17 27.55 43.31
CA TYR A 873 -42.55 26.33 43.84
C TYR A 873 -41.07 26.58 44.23
N PRO A 874 -40.80 27.23 45.38
CA PRO A 874 -39.43 27.51 45.81
C PRO A 874 -38.61 26.23 46.00
N GLY A 875 -37.44 26.15 45.38
CA GLY A 875 -36.56 24.96 45.41
C GLY A 875 -36.84 23.90 44.35
N SER A 876 -37.85 24.13 43.52
CA SER A 876 -37.96 23.39 42.26
C SER A 876 -36.92 23.92 41.25
N PHE A 877 -36.33 23.01 40.49
CA PHE A 877 -35.28 23.33 39.52
C PHE A 877 -35.35 22.39 38.30
N ASN A 878 -34.63 22.73 37.23
CA ASN A 878 -34.64 21.99 35.97
C ASN A 878 -36.07 21.79 35.41
N HIS A 879 -36.87 22.88 35.37
CA HIS A 879 -38.23 22.86 34.85
C HIS A 879 -38.25 22.62 33.34
N ARG A 880 -38.89 21.54 32.92
CA ARG A 880 -38.95 21.11 31.52
C ARG A 880 -40.36 20.84 31.09
N VAL A 881 -40.80 21.53 30.05
CA VAL A 881 -42.12 21.31 29.45
C VAL A 881 -42.21 19.87 28.92
N GLN A 882 -43.35 19.24 29.14
CA GLN A 882 -43.72 17.92 28.63
C GLN A 882 -44.81 18.04 27.58
N SER A 883 -45.79 18.92 27.81
CA SER A 883 -46.83 19.25 26.86
C SER A 883 -47.45 20.60 27.16
N VAL A 884 -48.08 21.20 26.15
CA VAL A 884 -48.78 22.48 26.27
C VAL A 884 -50.20 22.34 25.77
N GLU A 885 -51.16 22.82 26.56
CA GLU A 885 -52.58 22.86 26.22
C GLU A 885 -53.03 24.32 26.08
N VAL A 886 -53.71 24.65 24.99
CA VAL A 886 -54.32 25.97 24.78
C VAL A 886 -55.83 25.84 24.88
N THR A 887 -56.43 26.51 25.84
CA THR A 887 -57.88 26.57 26.06
C THR A 887 -58.39 27.97 25.77
N LEU A 888 -59.41 28.10 24.92
CA LEU A 888 -60.09 29.37 24.69
C LEU A 888 -61.36 29.47 25.54
N ILE A 889 -61.58 30.65 26.10
CA ILE A 889 -62.78 30.99 26.87
C ILE A 889 -63.49 32.12 26.14
N GLY A 890 -64.69 31.85 25.60
CA GLY A 890 -65.49 32.83 24.87
C GLY A 890 -66.50 32.17 23.93
N LEU A 891 -67.17 33.01 23.13
CA LEU A 891 -68.04 32.51 22.06
C LEU A 891 -67.17 32.15 20.86
N VAL A 892 -67.01 30.85 20.61
CA VAL A 892 -66.29 30.30 19.45
C VAL A 892 -67.24 29.55 18.53
N PRO A 893 -66.98 29.50 17.21
CA PRO A 893 -67.77 28.70 16.28
C PRO A 893 -67.80 27.22 16.66
N SER A 894 -68.84 26.48 16.22
CA SER A 894 -68.96 25.04 16.48
C SER A 894 -67.78 24.22 15.93
N GLY A 895 -67.11 24.74 14.89
CA GLY A 895 -65.91 24.18 14.29
C GLY A 895 -64.60 24.65 14.92
N GLY A 896 -64.60 25.28 16.11
CA GLY A 896 -63.40 25.72 16.82
C GLY A 896 -62.59 26.79 16.09
N LEU A 897 -61.38 27.06 16.59
CA LEU A 897 -60.43 28.00 15.97
C LEU A 897 -59.16 27.28 15.53
N ARG A 898 -58.54 27.75 14.45
CA ARG A 898 -57.32 27.21 13.86
C ARG A 898 -56.18 28.21 13.97
N GLY A 899 -55.05 27.77 14.48
CA GLY A 899 -53.93 28.65 14.75
C GLY A 899 -52.62 27.92 15.00
N THR A 900 -51.64 28.65 15.51
CA THR A 900 -50.32 28.13 15.84
C THR A 900 -49.86 28.72 17.17
N LEU A 901 -49.21 27.91 17.98
CA LEU A 901 -48.37 28.36 19.09
C LEU A 901 -46.92 28.10 18.71
N THR A 902 -46.03 29.07 18.87
CA THR A 902 -44.62 28.97 18.50
C THR A 902 -43.75 29.37 19.69
N ASN A 903 -42.66 28.63 19.91
CA ASN A 903 -41.66 28.95 20.93
C ASN A 903 -40.48 29.72 20.31
N SER A 904 -39.88 30.65 21.05
CA SER A 904 -38.75 31.46 20.57
C SER A 904 -37.43 30.69 20.33
N GLY A 905 -37.34 29.42 20.76
CA GLY A 905 -36.13 28.60 20.70
C GLY A 905 -35.13 28.85 21.83
N VAL A 906 -35.31 29.90 22.63
CA VAL A 906 -34.44 30.22 23.78
C VAL A 906 -35.22 30.09 25.07
N SER A 907 -34.74 29.23 25.97
CA SER A 907 -35.38 28.99 27.26
C SER A 907 -34.38 29.02 28.43
N GLN A 908 -34.91 29.26 29.62
CA GLN A 908 -34.16 29.34 30.87
C GLN A 908 -34.73 28.42 31.93
N TYR A 909 -33.86 27.94 32.82
CA TYR A 909 -34.25 27.21 34.02
C TYR A 909 -33.16 27.31 35.10
N ARG A 910 -33.51 26.96 36.35
CA ARG A 910 -32.62 26.96 37.50
C ARG A 910 -31.83 25.65 37.59
N SER A 911 -30.53 25.70 37.85
CA SER A 911 -29.72 24.51 38.19
C SER A 911 -29.76 24.21 39.69
N LEU A 912 -29.29 23.02 40.08
CA LEU A 912 -29.15 22.65 41.50
C LEU A 912 -28.17 23.58 42.26
N SER A 913 -27.17 24.15 41.58
CA SER A 913 -26.23 25.12 42.17
C SER A 913 -26.86 26.49 42.46
N GLY A 914 -28.08 26.74 41.96
CA GLY A 914 -28.73 28.04 42.06
C GLY A 914 -28.48 28.96 40.87
N ASP A 915 -27.73 28.54 39.86
CA ASP A 915 -27.42 29.35 38.68
C ASP A 915 -28.57 29.30 37.66
N THR A 916 -28.73 30.38 36.89
CA THR A 916 -29.64 30.38 35.73
C THR A 916 -28.92 29.75 34.55
N LYS A 917 -29.45 28.66 34.02
CA LYS A 917 -28.97 28.03 32.79
C LYS A 917 -29.84 28.44 31.61
N TRP A 918 -29.20 28.60 30.46
CA TRP A 918 -29.83 28.89 29.19
C TRP A 918 -29.79 27.66 28.29
N ARG A 919 -30.84 27.47 27.52
CA ARG A 919 -30.97 26.37 26.58
C ARG A 919 -31.45 26.93 25.25
N LEU A 920 -30.73 26.58 24.20
CA LEU A 920 -31.06 26.91 22.82
C LEU A 920 -31.59 25.65 22.14
N GLN A 921 -32.69 25.79 21.40
CA GLN A 921 -33.36 24.76 20.63
C GLN A 921 -33.85 25.38 19.31
N ASP A 922 -34.21 24.51 18.37
CA ASP A 922 -34.89 24.94 17.16
C ASP A 922 -36.28 25.52 17.50
N ILE A 923 -36.76 26.40 16.63
CA ILE A 923 -38.08 27.04 16.78
C ILE A 923 -39.15 26.00 16.51
N ASP A 924 -39.77 25.51 17.59
CA ASP A 924 -40.91 24.60 17.51
C ASP A 924 -42.22 25.35 17.30
N THR A 925 -43.15 24.74 16.57
CA THR A 925 -44.50 25.26 16.36
C THR A 925 -45.55 24.17 16.50
N MET A 926 -46.48 24.36 17.44
CA MET A 926 -47.65 23.51 17.63
C MET A 926 -48.82 24.03 16.79
N LEU A 927 -49.39 23.14 15.98
CA LEU A 927 -50.62 23.42 15.24
C LEU A 927 -51.83 23.30 16.17
N LEU A 928 -52.62 24.37 16.23
CA LEU A 928 -53.89 24.42 16.93
C LEU A 928 -54.99 24.12 15.91
N SER A 929 -55.57 22.92 15.94
CA SER A 929 -56.79 22.60 15.20
C SER A 929 -58.00 23.17 15.94
N ALA A 930 -59.20 22.91 15.40
CA ALA A 930 -60.52 23.14 16.01
C ALA A 930 -60.76 22.47 17.39
N TYR A 931 -59.68 22.04 18.05
CA TYR A 931 -59.54 21.19 19.23
C TYR A 931 -60.79 21.09 20.08
N THR A 932 -61.51 19.99 19.90
CA THR A 932 -62.41 19.47 20.93
C THR A 932 -61.58 18.58 21.88
N ARG A 933 -61.98 18.48 23.15
CA ARG A 933 -61.32 17.60 24.16
C ARG A 933 -61.12 16.13 23.73
N ASN A 934 -61.79 15.68 22.67
CA ASN A 934 -61.74 14.29 22.18
C ASN A 934 -60.59 13.99 21.20
N ASP A 935 -59.90 15.00 20.64
CA ASP A 935 -58.83 14.78 19.66
C ASP A 935 -57.55 14.21 20.31
N ALA A 936 -57.28 14.52 21.58
CA ALA A 936 -56.22 13.87 22.36
C ALA A 936 -56.39 12.34 22.49
N MET A 937 -57.61 11.82 22.28
CA MET A 937 -57.90 10.40 22.23
C MET A 937 -57.63 9.77 20.85
N MET A 938 -57.70 10.56 19.76
CA MET A 938 -57.44 10.12 18.38
C MET A 938 -55.96 10.28 17.99
N PHE A 939 -55.30 11.36 18.41
CA PHE A 939 -53.87 11.61 18.19
C PHE A 939 -53.06 11.10 19.38
N ARG A 940 -52.67 9.83 19.33
CA ARG A 940 -51.78 9.26 20.35
C ARG A 940 -50.36 9.78 20.17
N PRO A 941 -49.67 10.21 21.24
CA PRO A 941 -48.25 10.50 21.18
C PRO A 941 -47.49 9.27 20.66
N ARG A 942 -46.55 9.51 19.75
CA ARG A 942 -45.62 8.46 19.31
C ARG A 942 -44.50 8.34 20.33
N PRO A 943 -44.34 7.21 21.03
CA PRO A 943 -43.35 7.09 22.11
C PRO A 943 -41.89 7.19 21.61
N GLU A 944 -41.65 7.00 20.32
CA GLU A 944 -40.34 7.13 19.71
C GLU A 944 -39.91 8.60 19.44
N LEU A 945 -40.86 9.54 19.43
CA LEU A 945 -40.61 10.96 19.15
C LEU A 945 -40.78 11.81 20.40
N LEU A 946 -40.00 12.88 20.49
CA LEU A 946 -40.28 13.97 21.42
C LEU A 946 -41.58 14.68 21.02
N GLY A 947 -42.38 15.03 22.02
CA GLY A 947 -43.54 15.89 21.86
C GLY A 947 -43.16 17.31 21.44
N VAL A 948 -44.12 18.05 20.90
CA VAL A 948 -43.90 19.46 20.56
C VAL A 948 -43.64 20.25 21.84
N PHE A 949 -42.53 21.01 21.87
CA PHE A 949 -42.03 21.72 23.04
C PHE A 949 -41.50 20.85 24.19
N GLU A 950 -41.36 19.54 24.00
CA GLU A 950 -40.83 18.67 25.05
C GLU A 950 -39.36 19.02 25.35
N GLY A 951 -39.03 19.17 26.63
CA GLY A 951 -37.68 19.52 27.09
C GLY A 951 -37.32 21.01 26.99
N VAL A 952 -38.22 21.86 26.47
CA VAL A 952 -38.11 23.33 26.54
C VAL A 952 -38.09 23.76 28.01
N GLY A 953 -37.16 24.67 28.36
CA GLY A 953 -37.18 25.31 29.67
C GLY A 953 -38.44 26.16 29.83
N MET A 954 -39.11 26.06 30.97
CA MET A 954 -40.42 26.69 31.13
C MET A 954 -40.37 28.22 30.98
N ALA A 955 -39.27 28.89 31.31
CA ALA A 955 -39.12 30.33 31.10
C ALA A 955 -38.62 30.61 29.68
N SER A 956 -39.50 31.07 28.80
CA SER A 956 -39.25 31.22 27.36
C SER A 956 -40.18 32.26 26.73
N GLY A 957 -39.87 32.72 25.51
CA GLY A 957 -40.78 33.49 24.68
C GLY A 957 -41.73 32.61 23.86
N TRP A 958 -42.96 33.06 23.70
CA TRP A 958 -44.05 32.37 23.02
C TRP A 958 -44.85 33.32 22.12
N THR A 959 -45.29 32.82 20.97
CA THR A 959 -46.16 33.53 20.03
C THR A 959 -47.38 32.68 19.73
N LEU A 960 -48.57 33.17 20.07
CA LEU A 960 -49.84 32.54 19.74
C LEU A 960 -50.50 33.32 18.60
N ARG A 961 -50.90 32.62 17.54
CA ARG A 961 -51.55 33.21 16.37
C ARG A 961 -52.78 32.42 15.94
N PHE A 962 -53.94 33.06 15.88
CA PHE A 962 -55.16 32.60 15.23
C PHE A 962 -55.47 33.56 14.07
N PRO A 963 -55.08 33.22 12.83
CA PRO A 963 -55.22 34.15 11.71
C PRO A 963 -56.70 34.49 11.43
N PRO A 964 -57.10 35.77 11.35
CA PRO A 964 -58.49 36.15 11.08
C PRO A 964 -58.98 35.68 9.70
N GLU A 965 -58.09 35.55 8.72
CA GLU A 965 -58.41 35.13 7.36
C GLU A 965 -58.94 33.69 7.24
N ILE A 966 -58.69 32.83 8.25
CA ILE A 966 -59.13 31.42 8.25
C ILE A 966 -60.16 31.11 9.35
N ASN A 967 -60.42 32.04 10.25
CA ASN A 967 -61.29 31.85 11.40
C ASN A 967 -62.50 32.80 11.31
N ASP A 968 -63.69 32.23 11.13
CA ASP A 968 -64.95 32.97 11.12
C ASP A 968 -65.43 33.25 12.55
N VAL A 969 -64.67 34.08 13.27
CA VAL A 969 -64.97 34.52 14.63
C VAL A 969 -64.73 36.01 14.79
N ASP A 970 -65.58 36.66 15.57
CA ASP A 970 -65.27 37.97 16.11
C ASP A 970 -64.42 37.78 17.38
N PHE A 971 -63.12 38.08 17.27
CA PHE A 971 -62.16 37.95 18.38
C PHE A 971 -62.54 38.78 19.61
N ARG A 972 -63.44 39.77 19.48
CA ARG A 972 -63.97 40.54 20.61
C ARG A 972 -64.79 39.67 21.58
N PHE A 973 -65.38 38.57 21.12
CA PHE A 973 -66.11 37.63 21.97
C PHE A 973 -65.23 36.63 22.71
N ILE A 974 -63.91 36.67 22.49
CA ILE A 974 -62.96 35.88 23.26
C ILE A 974 -62.66 36.62 24.55
N VAL A 975 -63.06 36.01 25.67
CA VAL A 975 -62.91 36.54 27.02
C VAL A 975 -61.47 36.37 27.48
N ASP A 976 -60.93 35.15 27.33
CA ASP A 976 -59.57 34.81 27.74
C ASP A 976 -59.02 33.65 26.90
N VAL A 977 -57.70 33.56 26.83
CA VAL A 977 -56.98 32.40 26.32
C VAL A 977 -56.03 31.91 27.40
N GLN A 978 -56.18 30.64 27.79
CA GLN A 978 -55.39 30.01 28.83
C GLN A 978 -54.42 29.03 28.21
N VAL A 979 -53.13 29.25 28.46
CA VAL A 979 -52.07 28.34 28.07
C VAL A 979 -51.63 27.57 29.32
N THR A 980 -51.85 26.26 29.33
CA THR A 980 -51.45 25.38 30.43
C THR A 980 -50.22 24.60 30.02
N PHE A 981 -49.13 24.80 30.75
CA PHE A 981 -47.88 24.09 30.56
C PHE A 981 -47.81 22.93 31.56
N HIS A 982 -47.75 21.70 31.06
CA HIS A 982 -47.41 20.52 31.85
C HIS A 982 -45.90 20.36 31.82
N TYR A 983 -45.27 20.19 32.98
CA TYR A 983 -43.82 20.15 33.08
C TYR A 983 -43.33 19.18 34.13
N GLU A 984 -42.08 18.78 33.98
CA GLU A 984 -41.30 18.04 34.97
C GLU A 984 -40.27 18.95 35.62
N ALA A 985 -40.02 18.74 36.91
CA ALA A 985 -39.01 19.46 37.66
C ALA A 985 -38.45 18.55 38.76
N GLN A 986 -37.25 18.87 39.25
CA GLN A 986 -36.66 18.27 40.44
C GLN A 986 -36.83 19.21 41.63
N PHE A 987 -36.67 18.70 42.85
CA PHE A 987 -36.82 19.51 44.06
C PHE A 987 -35.65 19.29 45.02
N ASP A 988 -35.12 20.40 45.53
CA ASP A 988 -34.13 20.42 46.59
C ASP A 988 -34.49 21.42 47.69
N ARG A 989 -34.36 21.00 48.95
CA ARG A 989 -34.74 21.82 50.12
C ARG A 989 -33.74 22.94 50.41
N ALA A 990 -32.46 22.72 50.15
CA ALA A 990 -31.45 23.75 50.40
C ALA A 990 -31.59 24.87 49.36
N LEU A 991 -31.84 24.49 48.10
CA LEU A 991 -32.15 25.46 47.04
C LEU A 991 -33.41 26.28 47.34
N ALA A 992 -34.43 25.69 47.96
CA ALA A 992 -35.63 26.43 48.37
C ALA A 992 -35.32 27.62 49.29
N ALA A 993 -34.43 27.42 50.26
CA ALA A 993 -34.01 28.46 51.18
C ALA A 993 -33.18 29.55 50.48
N ASP A 994 -32.30 29.16 49.55
CA ASP A 994 -31.50 30.10 48.77
C ASP A 994 -32.37 30.97 47.86
N VAL A 995 -33.26 30.35 47.08
CA VAL A 995 -34.18 31.08 46.18
C VAL A 995 -35.10 32.02 46.96
N ALA A 996 -35.60 31.60 48.13
CA ALA A 996 -36.44 32.44 48.98
C ALA A 996 -35.70 33.64 49.59
N ALA A 997 -34.38 33.54 49.80
CA ALA A 997 -33.56 34.62 50.34
C ALA A 997 -33.12 35.64 49.27
N ARG A 998 -33.29 35.33 47.97
CA ARG A 998 -32.88 36.22 46.88
C ARG A 998 -33.83 37.42 46.78
N PRO A 999 -33.30 38.65 46.60
CA PRO A 999 -34.14 39.82 46.38
C PRO A 999 -34.93 39.67 45.09
N LEU A 1000 -36.23 39.96 45.15
CA LEU A 1000 -37.09 39.93 43.98
C LEU A 1000 -36.67 41.03 43.00
N PRO A 1001 -36.55 40.73 41.69
CA PRO A 1001 -36.36 41.76 40.69
C PRO A 1001 -37.56 42.71 40.72
N ALA A 1002 -37.32 44.00 40.49
CA ALA A 1002 -38.37 45.02 40.54
C ALA A 1002 -39.53 44.75 39.57
N GLU A 1003 -39.31 43.93 38.54
CA GLU A 1003 -40.32 43.47 37.58
C GLU A 1003 -41.31 42.47 38.20
N ALA A 1004 -40.86 41.61 39.12
CA ALA A 1004 -41.71 40.64 39.81
C ALA A 1004 -42.62 41.28 40.89
N LEU A 1005 -42.38 42.56 41.20
CA LEU A 1005 -43.19 43.39 42.10
C LEU A 1005 -44.14 44.33 41.33
N ARG A 1006 -44.30 44.10 40.02
CA ARG A 1006 -45.20 44.83 39.14
C ARG A 1006 -46.36 43.93 38.75
N ALA A 1007 -47.53 44.53 38.61
CA ALA A 1007 -48.67 43.87 38.00
C ALA A 1007 -49.40 44.87 37.11
N THR A 1008 -50.07 44.35 36.09
CA THR A 1008 -50.95 45.13 35.24
C THR A 1008 -52.37 44.67 35.48
N THR A 1009 -53.28 45.61 35.62
CA THR A 1009 -54.72 45.34 35.57
C THR A 1009 -55.35 46.18 34.47
N SER A 1010 -56.45 45.69 33.92
CA SER A 1010 -57.22 46.41 32.92
C SER A 1010 -58.69 46.38 33.23
N PHE A 1011 -59.35 47.49 32.97
CA PHE A 1011 -60.78 47.63 33.12
C PHE A 1011 -61.39 48.11 31.82
N SER A 1012 -62.33 47.34 31.30
CA SER A 1012 -63.20 47.73 30.22
C SER A 1012 -64.45 48.36 30.79
N LEU A 1013 -64.66 49.65 30.51
CA LEU A 1013 -65.90 50.30 30.93
C LEU A 1013 -67.12 49.64 30.29
N GLY A 1014 -67.05 49.26 29.01
CA GLY A 1014 -68.17 48.64 28.31
C GLY A 1014 -68.53 47.24 28.82
N ASN A 1015 -67.56 46.45 29.29
CA ASN A 1015 -67.78 45.06 29.72
C ASN A 1015 -67.85 44.90 31.24
N ASP A 1016 -66.93 45.52 31.98
CA ASP A 1016 -66.81 45.36 33.44
C ASP A 1016 -67.74 46.33 34.18
N PHE A 1017 -68.03 47.48 33.57
CA PHE A 1017 -68.86 48.53 34.16
C PHE A 1017 -69.91 49.08 33.17
N PRO A 1018 -70.76 48.23 32.55
CA PRO A 1018 -71.63 48.63 31.44
C PRO A 1018 -72.54 49.82 31.78
N ASP A 1019 -73.09 49.86 33.00
CA ASP A 1019 -73.92 50.97 33.47
C ASP A 1019 -73.13 52.28 33.56
N ARG A 1020 -71.85 52.21 33.95
CA ARG A 1020 -70.96 53.38 34.03
C ARG A 1020 -70.57 53.85 32.65
N PHE A 1021 -70.34 52.94 31.72
CA PHE A 1021 -70.09 53.29 30.32
C PHE A 1021 -71.29 53.98 29.66
N TYR A 1022 -72.49 53.44 29.88
CA TYR A 1022 -73.74 54.08 29.44
C TYR A 1022 -73.87 55.51 29.99
N LEU A 1023 -73.60 55.70 31.30
CA LEU A 1023 -73.58 57.03 31.91
C LEU A 1023 -72.52 57.94 31.30
N TRP A 1024 -71.32 57.43 30.98
CA TRP A 1024 -70.28 58.21 30.34
C TRP A 1024 -70.68 58.66 28.92
N GLN A 1025 -71.27 57.78 28.11
CA GLN A 1025 -71.75 58.12 26.76
C GLN A 1025 -72.82 59.23 26.79
N HIS A 1026 -73.75 59.19 27.76
CA HIS A 1026 -74.84 60.16 27.86
C HIS A 1026 -74.45 61.46 28.59
N SER A 1027 -73.79 61.37 29.74
CA SER A 1027 -73.49 62.52 30.61
C SER A 1027 -72.07 63.07 30.45
N GLY A 1028 -71.16 62.30 29.85
CA GLY A 1028 -69.77 62.70 29.61
C GLY A 1028 -68.88 62.52 30.84
N THR A 1029 -69.42 61.96 31.93
CA THR A 1029 -68.65 61.63 33.14
C THR A 1029 -69.10 60.29 33.70
N ALA A 1030 -68.15 59.47 34.15
CA ALA A 1030 -68.44 58.24 34.89
C ALA A 1030 -67.43 58.01 36.00
N THR A 1031 -67.90 57.41 37.10
CA THR A 1031 -67.06 57.00 38.22
C THR A 1031 -67.02 55.48 38.29
N VAL A 1032 -65.82 54.92 38.23
CA VAL A 1032 -65.51 53.50 38.35
C VAL A 1032 -64.91 53.25 39.73
N THR A 1033 -65.38 52.22 40.45
CA THR A 1033 -64.84 51.88 41.78
C THR A 1033 -64.05 50.58 41.68
N ILE A 1034 -62.75 50.65 41.95
CA ILE A 1034 -61.87 49.48 41.98
C ILE A 1034 -61.71 49.04 43.44
N GLY A 1035 -62.43 47.98 43.81
CA GLY A 1035 -62.35 47.33 45.12
C GLY A 1035 -61.36 46.16 45.20
N PRO A 1036 -61.13 45.59 46.41
CA PRO A 1036 -60.24 44.43 46.61
C PRO A 1036 -60.59 43.20 45.77
N GLU A 1037 -61.85 43.04 45.37
CA GLU A 1037 -62.33 41.98 44.48
C GLU A 1037 -61.80 42.10 43.05
N HIS A 1038 -61.31 43.28 42.66
CA HIS A 1038 -60.75 43.55 41.32
C HIS A 1038 -59.22 43.42 41.27
N LEU A 1039 -58.56 43.18 42.41
CA LEU A 1039 -57.10 43.09 42.51
C LEU A 1039 -56.68 41.76 43.16
N PRO A 1040 -55.55 41.17 42.78
CA PRO A 1040 -55.08 39.93 43.40
C PRO A 1040 -54.89 40.07 44.92
N HIS A 1041 -55.42 39.12 45.70
CA HIS A 1041 -55.38 39.16 47.17
C HIS A 1041 -53.96 39.25 47.75
N GLN A 1042 -52.97 38.76 47.01
CA GLN A 1042 -51.55 38.74 47.37
C GLN A 1042 -50.83 40.09 47.16
N ASN A 1043 -51.46 41.06 46.50
CA ASN A 1043 -50.88 42.37 46.19
C ASN A 1043 -51.37 43.39 47.22
N LEU A 1044 -50.50 43.77 48.16
CA LEU A 1044 -50.77 44.79 49.17
C LEU A 1044 -50.30 46.17 48.69
N ASP A 1045 -51.00 47.22 49.11
CA ASP A 1045 -50.73 48.62 48.77
C ASP A 1045 -50.37 48.88 47.28
N PRO A 1046 -51.27 48.56 46.33
CA PRO A 1046 -51.01 48.75 44.90
C PRO A 1046 -50.94 50.24 44.55
N ARG A 1047 -49.79 50.68 44.02
CA ARG A 1047 -49.49 52.06 43.62
C ARG A 1047 -49.29 52.17 42.12
N VAL A 1048 -49.99 53.09 41.47
CA VAL A 1048 -49.90 53.32 40.02
C VAL A 1048 -48.46 53.62 39.63
N ARG A 1049 -47.89 52.83 38.72
CA ARG A 1049 -46.65 53.15 38.01
C ARG A 1049 -46.96 53.92 36.74
N SER A 1050 -47.85 53.37 35.93
CA SER A 1050 -48.21 53.93 34.63
C SER A 1050 -49.67 53.65 34.31
N VAL A 1051 -50.29 54.55 33.57
CA VAL A 1051 -51.67 54.40 33.08
C VAL A 1051 -51.61 54.51 31.57
N SER A 1052 -52.42 53.73 30.86
CA SER A 1052 -52.70 54.00 29.45
C SER A 1052 -54.18 53.79 29.17
N VAL A 1053 -54.67 54.47 28.16
CA VAL A 1053 -56.09 54.41 27.77
C VAL A 1053 -56.22 54.09 26.30
N GLN A 1054 -57.17 53.24 25.97
CA GLN A 1054 -57.54 52.92 24.60
C GLN A 1054 -59.05 53.11 24.43
N LEU A 1055 -59.43 53.99 23.51
CA LEU A 1055 -60.78 54.09 22.99
C LEU A 1055 -60.94 53.09 21.84
N LEU A 1056 -62.09 52.41 21.80
CA LEU A 1056 -62.50 51.55 20.69
C LEU A 1056 -63.71 52.18 20.00
N GLY A 1057 -63.71 52.23 18.67
CA GLY A 1057 -64.82 52.73 17.84
C GLY A 1057 -65.53 51.59 17.11
N ALA A 1058 -66.78 51.81 16.67
CA ALA A 1058 -67.62 50.82 16.01
C ALA A 1058 -67.14 50.47 14.59
N GLY A 1059 -66.07 49.65 14.49
CA GLY A 1059 -65.52 49.14 13.23
C GLY A 1059 -64.58 50.11 12.47
N THR A 1060 -64.35 51.30 13.00
CA THR A 1060 -63.40 52.32 12.48
C THR A 1060 -62.61 52.94 13.63
N ASN A 1061 -61.60 53.76 13.33
CA ASN A 1061 -60.89 54.53 14.36
C ASN A 1061 -61.89 55.39 15.16
N PRO A 1062 -61.79 55.43 16.49
CA PRO A 1062 -62.73 56.20 17.31
C PRO A 1062 -62.57 57.71 17.05
N PRO A 1063 -63.63 58.50 17.25
CA PRO A 1063 -63.53 59.95 17.20
C PRO A 1063 -62.55 60.46 18.28
N PRO A 1064 -61.82 61.58 18.03
CA PRO A 1064 -60.85 62.12 18.97
C PRO A 1064 -61.54 62.76 20.18
N VAL A 1065 -61.84 61.94 21.19
CA VAL A 1065 -62.56 62.35 22.39
C VAL A 1065 -61.56 62.71 23.50
N PRO A 1066 -61.41 63.99 23.90
CA PRO A 1066 -60.54 64.36 25.02
C PRO A 1066 -61.06 63.76 26.33
N LEU A 1067 -60.18 63.21 27.15
CA LEU A 1067 -60.49 62.54 28.41
C LEU A 1067 -59.78 63.24 29.57
N THR A 1068 -60.48 63.42 30.68
CA THR A 1068 -59.89 63.78 31.98
C THR A 1068 -60.06 62.59 32.92
N ILE A 1069 -58.93 62.02 33.35
CA ILE A 1069 -58.86 60.86 34.24
C ILE A 1069 -58.46 61.35 35.61
N THR A 1070 -59.25 61.07 36.64
CA THR A 1070 -58.90 61.37 38.04
C THR A 1070 -58.73 60.07 38.80
N ALA A 1071 -57.52 59.83 39.32
CA ALA A 1071 -57.20 58.67 40.14
C ALA A 1071 -57.68 58.87 41.60
N PRO A 1072 -57.81 57.78 42.37
CA PRO A 1072 -58.08 57.84 43.81
C PRO A 1072 -57.07 58.75 44.52
N GLY A 1073 -57.57 59.63 45.38
CA GLY A 1073 -56.73 60.66 46.03
C GLY A 1073 -56.65 62.00 45.28
N GLY A 1074 -57.29 62.12 44.10
CA GLY A 1074 -57.56 63.41 43.44
C GLY A 1074 -56.53 63.86 42.40
N ALA A 1075 -55.52 63.03 42.09
CA ALA A 1075 -54.60 63.28 40.99
C ALA A 1075 -55.33 63.18 39.64
N GLY A 1076 -55.20 64.19 38.78
CA GLY A 1076 -55.93 64.28 37.51
C GLY A 1076 -55.01 64.44 36.29
N ALA A 1077 -55.37 63.82 35.18
CA ALA A 1077 -54.68 63.90 33.90
C ALA A 1077 -55.66 64.20 32.77
N ALA A 1078 -55.43 65.25 32.00
CA ALA A 1078 -56.20 65.58 30.80
C ALA A 1078 -55.41 65.16 29.55
N VAL A 1079 -55.99 64.28 28.75
CA VAL A 1079 -55.33 63.64 27.60
C VAL A 1079 -56.25 63.68 26.38
N THR A 1080 -55.65 63.78 25.20
CA THR A 1080 -56.37 63.65 23.92
C THR A 1080 -55.84 62.41 23.20
N PRO A 1081 -56.67 61.38 22.99
CA PRO A 1081 -56.27 60.19 22.25
C PRO A 1081 -55.81 60.51 20.83
N ASP A 1082 -54.86 59.72 20.33
CA ASP A 1082 -54.38 59.83 18.96
C ASP A 1082 -55.45 59.38 17.92
N ALA A 1083 -55.09 59.42 16.64
CA ALA A 1083 -55.99 59.02 15.56
C ALA A 1083 -56.42 57.54 15.60
N ALA A 1084 -55.78 56.71 16.43
CA ALA A 1084 -56.14 55.31 16.68
C ALA A 1084 -56.86 55.14 18.03
N GLY A 1085 -57.20 56.23 18.73
CA GLY A 1085 -57.86 56.21 20.03
C GLY A 1085 -56.96 55.86 21.20
N ARG A 1086 -55.63 55.88 21.03
CA ARG A 1086 -54.67 55.50 22.06
C ARG A 1086 -54.13 56.72 22.80
N VAL A 1087 -53.99 56.58 24.11
CA VAL A 1087 -53.14 57.44 24.94
C VAL A 1087 -52.05 56.54 25.52
N PRO A 1088 -50.80 56.61 25.01
CA PRO A 1088 -49.71 55.79 25.50
C PRO A 1088 -49.30 56.20 26.92
N SER A 1089 -48.76 55.26 27.69
CA SER A 1089 -48.31 55.53 29.07
C SER A 1089 -47.17 56.54 29.19
N GLY A 1090 -46.46 56.82 28.10
CA GLY A 1090 -45.44 57.86 28.01
C GLY A 1090 -45.99 59.28 27.81
N ASP A 1091 -47.31 59.46 27.73
CA ASP A 1091 -47.90 60.80 27.66
C ASP A 1091 -47.58 61.59 28.95
N PRO A 1092 -46.97 62.80 28.85
CA PRO A 1092 -46.58 63.59 30.02
C PRO A 1092 -47.73 63.88 30.98
N ALA A 1093 -48.96 63.99 30.49
CA ALA A 1093 -50.12 64.27 31.32
C ALA A 1093 -50.50 63.08 32.22
N LEU A 1094 -50.30 61.84 31.75
CA LEU A 1094 -50.58 60.63 32.55
C LEU A 1094 -49.56 60.39 33.67
N ALA A 1095 -48.36 60.97 33.57
CA ALA A 1095 -47.36 60.91 34.64
C ALA A 1095 -47.86 61.52 35.96
N ALA A 1096 -48.84 62.44 35.91
CA ALA A 1096 -49.46 63.01 37.09
C ALA A 1096 -50.24 61.99 37.95
N LEU A 1097 -50.58 60.83 37.38
CA LEU A 1097 -51.29 59.75 38.07
C LEU A 1097 -50.34 58.75 38.76
N ALA A 1098 -49.02 58.87 38.57
CA ALA A 1098 -48.04 58.00 39.20
C ALA A 1098 -48.11 58.09 40.74
N ALA A 1099 -47.83 56.97 41.41
CA ALA A 1099 -47.93 56.74 42.86
C ALA A 1099 -49.34 56.86 43.49
N ALA A 1100 -50.39 57.18 42.72
CA ALA A 1100 -51.76 57.15 43.22
C ALA A 1100 -52.16 55.72 43.64
N PRO A 1101 -53.04 55.55 44.66
CA PRO A 1101 -53.64 54.25 44.94
C PRO A 1101 -54.41 53.71 43.74
N VAL A 1102 -54.22 52.43 43.42
CA VAL A 1102 -55.04 51.77 42.37
C VAL A 1102 -56.46 51.54 42.87
N GLY A 1103 -56.60 51.08 44.13
CA GLY A 1103 -57.89 50.85 44.76
C GLY A 1103 -58.59 52.15 45.14
N GLY A 1104 -59.87 52.28 44.78
CA GLY A 1104 -60.69 53.46 45.07
C GLY A 1104 -61.52 53.92 43.88
N GLN A 1105 -62.01 55.17 43.94
CA GLN A 1105 -62.84 55.76 42.89
C GLN A 1105 -62.00 56.45 41.82
N TRP A 1106 -62.15 56.00 40.58
CA TRP A 1106 -61.59 56.59 39.37
C TRP A 1106 -62.68 57.37 38.64
N VAL A 1107 -62.42 58.61 38.24
CA VAL A 1107 -63.37 59.45 37.48
C VAL A 1107 -62.87 59.65 36.07
N LEU A 1108 -63.70 59.33 35.09
CA LEU A 1108 -63.46 59.52 33.65
C LEU A 1108 -64.45 60.56 33.14
N ALA A 1109 -63.96 61.73 32.73
CA ALA A 1109 -64.78 62.83 32.20
C ALA A 1109 -64.33 63.24 30.79
N THR A 1110 -65.22 63.80 29.98
CA THR A 1110 -64.91 64.31 28.64
C THR A 1110 -65.68 65.59 28.35
N THR A 1111 -65.11 66.45 27.52
CA THR A 1111 -65.75 67.65 26.97
C THR A 1111 -66.33 67.43 25.56
N ALA A 1112 -66.25 66.22 25.02
CA ALA A 1112 -66.74 65.89 23.68
C ALA A 1112 -68.28 65.94 23.57
N GLY A 1113 -68.77 66.29 22.38
CA GLY A 1113 -70.21 66.36 22.10
C GLY A 1113 -70.90 64.99 22.21
N PRO A 1114 -72.25 64.95 22.34
CA PRO A 1114 -73.00 63.69 22.39
C PRO A 1114 -72.76 62.76 21.17
N GLY A 1115 -72.52 63.33 19.99
CA GLY A 1115 -72.25 62.57 18.76
C GLY A 1115 -70.91 61.83 18.79
N ASP A 1116 -69.84 62.51 19.21
CA ASP A 1116 -68.51 61.91 19.31
C ASP A 1116 -68.44 60.86 20.43
N ARG A 1117 -69.15 61.09 21.54
CA ARG A 1117 -69.28 60.10 22.64
C ARG A 1117 -70.03 58.85 22.22
N ALA A 1118 -71.07 58.97 21.40
CA ALA A 1118 -71.80 57.83 20.86
C ALA A 1118 -70.97 57.01 19.85
N GLY A 1119 -69.94 57.61 19.25
CA GLY A 1119 -68.99 56.92 18.35
C GLY A 1119 -67.93 56.07 19.07
N VAL A 1120 -67.83 56.17 20.40
CA VAL A 1120 -66.96 55.33 21.22
C VAL A 1120 -67.76 54.10 21.69
N GLU A 1121 -67.29 52.92 21.32
CA GLU A 1121 -67.88 51.61 21.67
C GLU A 1121 -67.37 51.08 23.02
N ASN A 1122 -66.14 51.43 23.41
CA ASN A 1122 -65.57 51.01 24.69
C ASN A 1122 -64.39 51.90 25.12
N ILE A 1123 -64.15 51.99 26.44
CA ILE A 1123 -62.96 52.61 27.03
C ILE A 1123 -62.22 51.55 27.83
N LEU A 1124 -60.98 51.30 27.44
CA LEU A 1124 -60.08 50.42 28.18
C LEU A 1124 -59.10 51.26 28.99
N LEU A 1125 -59.11 51.07 30.31
CA LEU A 1125 -58.18 51.67 31.25
C LEU A 1125 -57.17 50.61 31.67
N PHE A 1126 -55.90 50.79 31.30
CA PHE A 1126 -54.80 49.93 31.74
C PHE A 1126 -54.02 50.62 32.84
N ILE A 1127 -53.82 49.91 33.94
CA ILE A 1127 -53.07 50.41 35.09
C ILE A 1127 -51.95 49.41 35.38
N GLU A 1128 -50.72 49.84 35.17
CA GLU A 1128 -49.55 49.16 35.68
C GLU A 1128 -49.27 49.71 37.09
N TYR A 1129 -49.02 48.82 38.04
CA TYR A 1129 -48.81 49.20 39.43
C TYR A 1129 -47.71 48.39 40.10
N ASP A 1130 -47.00 49.05 41.01
CA ASP A 1130 -46.10 48.41 41.97
C ASP A 1130 -46.91 47.94 43.19
N PHE A 1131 -46.56 46.78 43.76
CA PHE A 1131 -47.22 46.25 44.95
C PHE A 1131 -46.23 45.64 45.94
N THR A 1132 -46.67 45.54 47.20
CA THR A 1132 -45.96 44.78 48.24
C THR A 1132 -46.54 43.37 48.33
N PRO A 1133 -45.74 42.30 48.18
CA PRO A 1133 -46.26 40.94 48.26
C PRO A 1133 -46.62 40.61 49.71
N ARG A 1134 -47.77 39.97 49.92
CA ARG A 1134 -48.29 39.64 51.27
C ARG A 1134 -47.34 38.86 52.17
N GLY A 1135 -46.41 38.08 51.63
CA GLY A 1135 -45.42 37.32 52.40
C GLY A 1135 -44.16 38.10 52.81
N ALA A 1136 -43.99 39.34 52.32
CA ALA A 1136 -42.88 40.22 52.68
C ALA A 1136 -43.25 41.27 53.75
N ALA A 1137 -44.53 41.34 54.13
CA ALA A 1137 -45.07 42.26 55.12
C ALA A 1137 -44.99 41.72 56.56
#